data_AF-A0A0L7KFE9-F1
#
_entry.id   AF-A0A0L7KFE9-F1
#
_cell.length_a   1.000
_cell.length_b   1.000
_cell.length_c   1.000
_cell.angle_alpha   90.00
_cell.angle_beta   90.00
_cell.angle_gamma   90.00
#
_symmetry.space_group_name_H-M   'P 1'
#
loop_
_entity.id
_entity.type
_entity.pdbx_description
1 polymer ?
#
loop_
_entity_poly.entity_id
_entity_poly.type
_entity_poly.pdbx_seq_one_letter_code
_entity_poly.pdbx_strand_id
1 'polypeptide(L)'
;MNNMNNMNNMNKMKNTSFLLKNVETFNIDDHFCKLLNYNKFVVTKNERCTNINYERDVRYMNLITTDECSNICGLIKVHPFLDINKTKELLKLLKINYNDYIVIIPNKNLNNKESIYLPINKKIKVLDLFIYFLDLNKIVTPFFFTYLTTRTCSEIHRNKFYKIADTINISDYFSYVYQDKRSYFDIMFDFYNYINIDINFLINTLPNIQDRSYSILNIFTTYTNIDNYNFFNIYNLYVSQKFLNMLHFLKTNIISNHLLDIQNVNSVQKLQSHVPHSYGNHISNGCSENTGLTYSKILGNVYKKILKRIKGETQNKDNTNKYTYMYKQNIIELLVCLYKIEINKNKTLKGLCSDYLINLNPGSFVYSKIENSMLALNKNIFNLDYTILYISVGAAFSSLIQVLRHRHYLYSTKYLESNHDKNKNVKQNEHDYKNTKIKEKKDLLFLGFRQKSQDFYFKDEMKSYLYFSYIFLAFSQDVEDKFVYYNKLNCNDSSRKWVEDNIISNNNNVNDNNDNNNNNVNDNNVNDNNVNRNNHSNNHCNNNDCSYNIYNENHFEEHEQNYFKMSYEQMINTLQKKKKIYVTDIILMLQNTIYDLLKEKNTIILIAGKSRPFSQNLIKTFADIIKNKEPNKNMEEINLFIKKKIDDFSIILESWY
;
A
#
# COMPACT_ATOMS: atom_id res chain seq x y z
N MET A 1 38.44 55.78 -12.49
CA MET A 1 38.05 54.47 -11.93
C MET A 1 36.71 54.47 -11.19
N ASN A 2 36.30 55.54 -10.48
CA ASN A 2 35.01 55.56 -9.74
C ASN A 2 33.75 55.59 -10.63
N ASN A 3 33.78 56.19 -11.83
CA ASN A 3 32.59 56.23 -12.71
C ASN A 3 32.27 54.88 -13.38
N MET A 4 33.26 54.02 -13.63
CA MET A 4 33.07 52.73 -14.31
C MET A 4 32.46 51.68 -13.37
N ASN A 5 32.77 51.74 -12.06
CA ASN A 5 32.14 50.91 -11.03
C ASN A 5 30.68 51.30 -10.76
N ASN A 6 30.35 52.60 -10.78
CA ASN A 6 28.97 53.06 -10.63
C ASN A 6 28.09 52.69 -11.83
N MET A 7 28.62 52.75 -13.05
CA MET A 7 27.89 52.37 -14.27
C MET A 7 27.64 50.86 -14.34
N ASN A 8 28.60 50.04 -13.90
CA ASN A 8 28.43 48.58 -13.80
C ASN A 8 27.40 48.19 -12.71
N ASN A 9 27.37 48.87 -11.56
CA ASN A 9 26.34 48.66 -10.54
C ASN A 9 24.95 49.11 -11.00
N MET A 10 24.84 50.24 -11.70
CA MET A 10 23.58 50.70 -12.28
C MET A 10 23.07 49.76 -13.38
N ASN A 11 23.94 49.22 -14.24
CA ASN A 11 23.54 48.25 -15.27
C ASN A 11 23.16 46.89 -14.66
N LYS A 12 23.79 46.47 -13.57
CA LYS A 12 23.42 45.26 -12.82
C LYS A 12 22.07 45.45 -12.08
N MET A 13 21.82 46.64 -11.51
CA MET A 13 20.52 47.02 -10.93
C MET A 13 19.42 47.17 -11.98
N LYS A 14 19.72 47.74 -13.16
CA LYS A 14 18.76 47.86 -14.28
C LYS A 14 18.40 46.49 -14.86
N ASN A 15 19.38 45.61 -15.08
CA ASN A 15 19.13 44.25 -15.57
C ASN A 15 18.37 43.38 -14.56
N THR A 16 18.67 43.49 -13.26
CA THR A 16 17.88 42.83 -12.21
C THR A 16 16.46 43.40 -12.11
N SER A 17 16.29 44.73 -12.24
CA SER A 17 14.96 45.37 -12.25
C SER A 17 14.11 45.01 -13.47
N PHE A 18 14.72 44.77 -14.63
CA PHE A 18 14.03 44.33 -15.85
C PHE A 18 13.62 42.86 -15.76
N LEU A 19 14.48 41.99 -15.20
CA LEU A 19 14.15 40.60 -14.89
C LEU A 19 13.01 40.48 -13.86
N LEU A 20 12.93 41.41 -12.89
CA LEU A 20 11.93 41.41 -11.81
C LEU A 20 10.53 41.85 -12.25
N LYS A 21 10.38 42.58 -13.37
CA LYS A 21 9.07 43.12 -13.82
C LYS A 21 8.09 42.04 -14.33
N ASN A 22 8.58 40.88 -14.75
CA ASN A 22 7.77 39.77 -15.27
C ASN A 22 7.93 38.48 -14.46
N VAL A 23 8.26 38.58 -13.15
CA VAL A 23 8.40 37.38 -12.30
C VAL A 23 7.03 36.86 -11.90
N GLU A 24 6.71 35.64 -12.34
CA GLU A 24 5.49 34.95 -11.95
C GLU A 24 5.41 34.74 -10.45
N THR A 25 4.19 34.84 -9.90
CA THR A 25 3.95 34.59 -8.48
C THR A 25 3.89 33.09 -8.22
N PHE A 26 4.46 32.64 -7.11
CA PHE A 26 4.39 31.23 -6.72
C PHE A 26 2.94 30.81 -6.49
N ASN A 27 2.53 29.75 -7.18
CA ASN A 27 1.31 29.02 -6.93
C ASN A 27 1.67 27.58 -6.54
N ILE A 28 1.12 27.12 -5.42
CA ILE A 28 1.44 25.81 -4.84
C ILE A 28 0.99 24.65 -5.74
N ASP A 29 -0.22 24.71 -6.29
CA ASP A 29 -0.75 23.67 -7.18
C ASP A 29 0.03 23.64 -8.50
N ASP A 30 0.36 24.79 -9.09
CA ASP A 30 1.17 24.84 -10.31
C ASP A 30 2.58 24.25 -10.08
N HIS A 31 3.19 24.55 -8.93
CA HIS A 31 4.52 24.03 -8.62
C HIS A 31 4.50 22.53 -8.34
N PHE A 32 3.64 22.06 -7.44
CA PHE A 32 3.59 20.64 -7.10
C PHE A 32 3.00 19.80 -8.22
N CYS A 33 1.87 20.19 -8.80
CA CYS A 33 1.19 19.37 -9.79
C CYS A 33 1.80 19.46 -11.20
N LYS A 34 2.14 20.66 -11.68
CA LYS A 34 2.63 20.82 -13.07
C LYS A 34 4.15 20.69 -13.20
N LEU A 35 4.90 21.29 -12.28
CA LEU A 35 6.38 21.28 -12.37
C LEU A 35 6.96 20.00 -11.75
N LEU A 36 6.44 19.59 -10.60
CA LEU A 36 6.97 18.43 -9.88
C LEU A 36 6.17 17.14 -10.10
N ASN A 37 5.07 17.15 -10.87
CA ASN A 37 4.22 16.00 -11.18
C ASN A 37 3.66 15.27 -9.95
N TYR A 38 3.16 16.00 -8.96
CA TYR A 38 2.36 15.44 -7.86
C TYR A 38 0.88 15.47 -8.20
N ASN A 39 0.14 14.52 -7.64
CA ASN A 39 -1.32 14.57 -7.61
C ASN A 39 -1.77 15.17 -6.28
N LYS A 40 -2.88 15.90 -6.31
CA LYS A 40 -3.52 16.44 -5.12
C LYS A 40 -4.61 15.48 -4.66
N PHE A 41 -4.51 15.01 -3.43
CA PHE A 41 -5.50 14.12 -2.83
C PHE A 41 -6.22 14.85 -1.70
N VAL A 42 -7.54 14.68 -1.62
CA VAL A 42 -8.36 15.21 -0.53
C VAL A 42 -8.54 14.12 0.53
N VAL A 43 -8.34 14.47 1.79
CA VAL A 43 -8.57 13.58 2.93
C VAL A 43 -10.08 13.47 3.15
N THR A 44 -10.64 12.27 3.06
CA THR A 44 -12.05 12.02 3.34
C THR A 44 -12.27 11.33 4.68
N LYS A 45 -11.25 10.63 5.19
CA LYS A 45 -11.30 9.91 6.46
C LYS A 45 -9.93 9.95 7.15
N ASN A 46 -9.92 10.12 8.48
CA ASN A 46 -8.73 10.00 9.32
C ASN A 46 -9.13 9.58 10.75
N GLU A 47 -9.24 8.28 10.99
CA GLU A 47 -9.75 7.71 12.25
C GLU A 47 -8.67 6.95 13.00
N ARG A 48 -8.64 7.06 14.33
CA ARG A 48 -7.72 6.29 15.17
C ARG A 48 -8.21 4.86 15.34
N CYS A 49 -7.35 3.90 15.00
CA CYS A 49 -7.62 2.46 15.11
C CYS A 49 -7.20 1.87 16.46
N THR A 50 -6.32 2.57 17.17
CA THR A 50 -5.86 2.17 18.50
C THR A 50 -6.63 2.90 19.58
N ASN A 51 -6.73 2.33 20.78
CA ASN A 51 -7.33 3.03 21.92
C ASN A 51 -6.60 4.36 22.18
N ILE A 52 -7.33 5.39 22.59
CA ILE A 52 -6.78 6.72 22.89
C ILE A 52 -5.65 6.68 23.93
N ASN A 53 -5.76 5.78 24.90
CA ASN A 53 -4.79 5.57 25.99
C ASN A 53 -3.62 4.67 25.59
N TYR A 54 -3.66 4.04 24.41
CA TYR A 54 -2.55 3.24 23.92
C TYR A 54 -1.40 4.14 23.44
N GLU A 55 -0.15 3.75 23.74
CA GLU A 55 1.02 4.58 23.46
C GLU A 55 1.26 4.85 21.97
N ARG A 56 0.75 3.98 21.08
CA ARG A 56 0.86 4.15 19.62
C ARG A 56 -0.43 4.71 19.05
N ASP A 57 -0.34 5.87 18.43
CA ASP A 57 -1.40 6.42 17.59
C ASP A 57 -1.27 5.85 16.17
N VAL A 58 -2.26 5.08 15.73
CA VAL A 58 -2.33 4.56 14.37
C VAL A 58 -3.66 4.94 13.76
N ARG A 59 -3.62 5.54 12.57
CA ARG A 59 -4.77 6.05 11.83
C ARG A 59 -5.08 5.20 10.62
N TYR A 60 -6.37 4.99 10.36
CA TYR A 60 -6.89 4.57 9.08
C TYR A 60 -7.36 5.80 8.31
N MET A 61 -6.75 6.04 7.15
CA MET A 61 -7.00 7.24 6.35
C MET A 61 -7.53 6.88 4.96
N ASN A 62 -8.46 7.69 4.47
CA ASN A 62 -8.92 7.63 3.09
C ASN A 62 -8.57 8.94 2.39
N LEU A 63 -7.97 8.81 1.21
CA LEU A 63 -7.58 9.90 0.33
C LEU A 63 -8.31 9.73 -1.00
N ILE A 64 -8.91 10.79 -1.55
CA ILE A 64 -9.57 10.75 -2.86
C ILE A 64 -8.87 11.68 -3.84
N THR A 65 -8.78 11.27 -5.10
CA THR A 65 -8.33 12.12 -6.20
C THR A 65 -9.23 11.94 -7.43
N THR A 66 -9.26 12.94 -8.29
CA THR A 66 -9.84 12.83 -9.64
C THR A 66 -8.88 12.23 -10.64
N ASP A 67 -7.58 12.21 -10.32
CA ASP A 67 -6.53 11.73 -11.22
C ASP A 67 -6.53 10.20 -11.31
N GLU A 68 -6.04 9.67 -12.42
CA GLU A 68 -5.92 8.23 -12.61
C GLU A 68 -4.88 7.64 -11.66
N CYS A 69 -5.26 6.56 -10.98
CA CYS A 69 -4.40 5.84 -10.03
C CYS A 69 -4.06 4.47 -10.60
N SER A 70 -2.94 4.36 -11.31
CA SER A 70 -2.51 3.10 -11.93
C SER A 70 -1.54 2.34 -11.02
N ASN A 71 -2.02 1.55 -10.05
CA ASN A 71 -1.17 0.53 -9.41
C ASN A 71 -1.92 -0.53 -8.58
N ILE A 72 -1.53 -1.80 -8.72
CA ILE A 72 -2.05 -2.94 -7.93
C ILE A 72 -1.20 -3.22 -6.68
N CYS A 73 0.06 -2.78 -6.68
CA CYS A 73 1.06 -3.00 -5.62
C CYS A 73 1.78 -1.69 -5.28
N GLY A 74 1.02 -0.66 -4.89
CA GLY A 74 1.48 0.72 -4.88
C GLY A 74 1.95 1.27 -3.54
N LEU A 75 2.87 2.22 -3.60
CA LEU A 75 3.20 3.15 -2.53
C LEU A 75 2.67 4.54 -2.88
N ILE A 76 2.26 5.30 -1.88
CA ILE A 76 2.00 6.73 -1.99
C ILE A 76 3.11 7.51 -1.29
N LYS A 77 3.87 8.30 -2.06
CA LYS A 77 4.88 9.24 -1.57
C LYS A 77 4.22 10.54 -1.20
N VAL A 78 4.04 10.78 0.10
CA VAL A 78 3.40 11.98 0.64
C VAL A 78 4.46 13.05 0.88
N HIS A 79 4.19 14.25 0.38
CA HIS A 79 4.96 15.44 0.69
C HIS A 79 4.37 16.15 1.93
N PRO A 80 5.09 16.21 3.07
CA PRO A 80 4.56 16.81 4.29
C PRO A 80 4.86 18.30 4.41
N PHE A 81 4.10 19.01 5.24
CA PHE A 81 4.32 20.42 5.54
C PHE A 81 4.77 20.65 6.98
N LEU A 82 5.54 21.72 7.20
CA LEU A 82 5.86 22.16 8.56
C LEU A 82 4.64 22.77 9.26
N ASP A 83 4.67 22.78 10.59
CA ASP A 83 3.69 23.49 11.41
C ASP A 83 3.83 25.01 11.23
N ILE A 84 2.74 25.65 10.83
CA ILE A 84 2.71 27.07 10.47
C ILE A 84 3.02 27.97 11.67
N ASN A 85 2.49 27.64 12.84
CA ASN A 85 2.62 28.48 14.03
C ASN A 85 4.03 28.42 14.60
N LYS A 86 4.57 27.22 14.76
CA LYS A 86 5.95 26.96 15.20
C LYS A 86 6.96 27.60 14.25
N THR A 87 6.70 27.54 12.95
CA THR A 87 7.57 28.17 11.94
C THR A 87 7.53 29.70 12.04
N LYS A 88 6.33 30.30 12.18
CA LYS A 88 6.19 31.75 12.39
C LYS A 88 6.90 32.22 13.66
N GLU A 89 6.77 31.47 14.75
CA GLU A 89 7.43 31.79 16.02
C GLU A 89 8.95 31.84 15.85
N LEU A 90 9.53 30.82 15.22
CA LEU A 90 10.96 30.79 14.96
C LEU A 90 11.42 31.96 14.08
N LEU A 91 10.71 32.23 12.97
CA LEU A 91 11.08 33.32 12.06
C LEU A 91 11.01 34.69 12.76
N LYS A 92 10.05 34.90 13.67
CA LYS A 92 9.98 36.09 14.52
C LYS A 92 11.20 36.21 15.44
N LEU A 93 11.60 35.12 16.11
CA LEU A 93 12.79 35.11 16.98
C LEU A 93 14.07 35.44 16.20
N LEU A 94 14.18 34.94 14.97
CA LEU A 94 15.30 35.24 14.06
C LEU A 94 15.19 36.63 13.41
N LYS A 95 14.18 37.44 13.76
CA LYS A 95 13.91 38.77 13.19
C LYS A 95 13.75 38.76 11.66
N ILE A 96 13.26 37.64 11.13
CA ILE A 96 12.97 37.46 9.71
C ILE A 96 11.47 37.72 9.50
N ASN A 97 11.14 38.67 8.63
CA ASN A 97 9.74 38.94 8.30
C ASN A 97 9.21 37.86 7.36
N TYR A 98 8.42 36.94 7.91
CA TYR A 98 7.81 35.84 7.17
C TYR A 98 6.73 36.28 6.16
N ASN A 99 6.31 37.55 6.19
CA ASN A 99 5.37 38.12 5.21
C ASN A 99 6.06 38.72 3.98
N ASP A 100 7.38 38.83 3.98
CA ASP A 100 8.11 39.33 2.82
C ASP A 100 8.01 38.35 1.65
N TYR A 101 8.15 38.89 0.44
CA TYR A 101 8.25 38.11 -0.79
C TYR A 101 9.67 38.16 -1.33
N ILE A 102 10.18 37.01 -1.73
CA ILE A 102 11.52 36.87 -2.29
C ILE A 102 11.46 36.17 -3.65
N VAL A 103 12.54 36.30 -4.41
CA VAL A 103 12.77 35.57 -5.66
C VAL A 103 14.10 34.83 -5.52
N ILE A 104 14.07 33.51 -5.68
CA ILE A 104 15.27 32.67 -5.62
C ILE A 104 15.88 32.63 -7.02
N ILE A 105 17.12 33.11 -7.14
CA ILE A 105 17.88 33.12 -8.39
C ILE A 105 19.09 32.21 -8.19
N PRO A 106 19.29 31.18 -9.04
CA PRO A 106 20.43 30.28 -8.89
C PRO A 106 21.71 30.99 -9.32
N ASN A 107 22.83 30.65 -8.67
CA ASN A 107 24.13 31.15 -9.12
C ASN A 107 24.45 30.59 -10.52
N LYS A 108 24.97 31.45 -11.41
CA LYS A 108 25.22 31.17 -12.84
C LYS A 108 26.06 29.91 -13.13
N ASN A 109 26.79 29.40 -12.14
CA ASN A 109 27.69 28.24 -12.26
C ASN A 109 27.03 26.92 -11.84
N LEU A 110 25.76 26.92 -11.42
CA LEU A 110 25.01 25.69 -11.13
C LEU A 110 24.40 25.19 -12.44
N ASN A 111 24.77 23.98 -12.87
CA ASN A 111 24.13 23.32 -14.00
C ASN A 111 22.60 23.26 -13.74
N ASN A 112 21.82 23.95 -14.57
CA ASN A 112 20.36 24.17 -14.43
C ASN A 112 19.48 22.90 -14.36
N LYS A 113 20.06 21.69 -14.40
CA LYS A 113 19.30 20.43 -14.41
C LYS A 113 18.95 19.90 -13.01
N GLU A 114 19.56 20.41 -11.93
CA GLU A 114 19.57 19.67 -10.65
C GLU A 114 18.67 20.21 -9.50
N SER A 115 17.94 21.32 -9.63
CA SER A 115 17.02 21.73 -8.54
C SER A 115 15.68 22.30 -9.00
N ILE A 116 14.90 21.49 -9.72
CA ILE A 116 13.48 21.77 -10.03
C ILE A 116 12.63 21.90 -8.74
N TYR A 117 13.13 21.39 -7.61
CA TYR A 117 12.41 21.33 -6.34
C TYR A 117 12.04 22.71 -5.77
N LEU A 118 12.97 23.66 -5.72
CA LEU A 118 12.69 25.00 -5.20
C LEU A 118 11.97 25.85 -6.26
N PRO A 119 11.13 26.81 -5.86
CA PRO A 119 10.45 27.73 -6.78
C PRO A 119 11.40 28.81 -7.32
N ILE A 120 12.31 28.39 -8.18
CA ILE A 120 13.32 29.26 -8.81
C ILE A 120 12.64 30.26 -9.77
N ASN A 121 13.12 31.50 -9.78
CA ASN A 121 12.60 32.60 -10.61
C ASN A 121 11.09 32.86 -10.42
N LYS A 122 10.55 32.52 -9.24
CA LYS A 122 9.18 32.82 -8.84
C LYS A 122 9.17 33.68 -7.58
N LYS A 123 8.18 34.56 -7.48
CA LYS A 123 7.93 35.38 -6.29
C LYS A 123 7.21 34.55 -5.25
N ILE A 124 7.90 34.14 -4.19
CA ILE A 124 7.35 33.32 -3.10
C ILE A 124 7.39 34.07 -1.77
N LYS A 125 6.36 33.88 -0.93
CA LYS A 125 6.34 34.39 0.44
C LYS A 125 7.35 33.63 1.29
N VAL A 126 8.11 34.32 2.13
CA VAL A 126 9.11 33.68 3.01
C VAL A 126 8.50 32.55 3.82
N LEU A 127 7.31 32.75 4.41
CA LEU A 127 6.63 31.67 5.15
C LEU A 127 6.44 30.41 4.30
N ASP A 128 5.86 30.54 3.10
CA ASP A 128 5.55 29.42 2.21
C ASP A 128 6.80 28.64 1.80
N LEU A 129 7.93 29.33 1.64
CA LEU A 129 9.21 28.68 1.37
C LEU A 129 9.59 27.68 2.47
N PHE A 130 9.43 28.06 3.74
CA PHE A 130 9.74 27.16 4.86
C PHE A 130 8.72 26.05 4.99
N ILE A 131 7.43 26.37 4.91
CA ILE A 131 6.36 25.38 5.10
C ILE A 131 6.45 24.23 4.09
N TYR A 132 6.78 24.54 2.83
CA TYR A 132 6.71 23.58 1.73
C TYR A 132 8.06 23.02 1.29
N PHE A 133 9.20 23.66 1.60
CA PHE A 133 10.47 23.26 0.99
C PHE A 133 11.64 23.03 1.95
N LEU A 134 11.72 23.71 3.09
CA LEU A 134 12.90 23.66 3.97
C LEU A 134 12.61 22.90 5.27
N ASP A 135 13.33 21.81 5.54
CA ASP A 135 13.08 20.90 6.66
C ASP A 135 13.80 21.37 7.94
N LEU A 136 13.07 22.09 8.79
CA LEU A 136 13.54 22.52 10.11
C LEU A 136 13.50 21.42 11.19
N ASN A 137 12.80 20.31 10.94
CA ASN A 137 12.67 19.20 11.90
C ASN A 137 13.80 18.17 11.79
N LYS A 138 14.60 18.22 10.72
CA LYS A 138 15.75 17.32 10.54
C LYS A 138 16.82 17.59 11.61
N ILE A 139 17.49 16.52 12.05
CA ILE A 139 18.66 16.61 12.94
C ILE A 139 19.73 17.45 12.24
N VAL A 140 20.27 18.44 12.94
CA VAL A 140 21.30 19.33 12.41
C VAL A 140 22.58 18.56 12.12
N THR A 141 23.27 18.89 11.03
CA THR A 141 24.57 18.29 10.68
C THR A 141 25.74 19.11 11.25
N PRO A 142 26.93 18.51 11.45
CA PRO A 142 28.12 19.27 11.90
C PRO A 142 28.45 20.46 11.00
N PHE A 143 28.25 20.30 9.69
CA PHE A 143 28.48 21.33 8.67
C PHE A 143 27.66 22.61 8.90
N PHE A 144 26.47 22.47 9.49
CA PHE A 144 25.66 23.62 9.84
C PHE A 144 26.37 24.53 10.86
N PHE A 145 27.04 23.94 11.84
CA PHE A 145 27.80 24.70 12.84
C PHE A 145 29.03 25.37 12.23
N THR A 146 29.67 24.75 11.24
CA THR A 146 30.74 25.40 10.47
C THR A 146 30.26 26.74 9.93
N TYR A 147 29.06 26.78 9.35
CA TYR A 147 28.48 28.02 8.83
C TYR A 147 28.06 29.00 9.92
N LEU A 148 27.52 28.51 11.04
CA LEU A 148 27.14 29.36 12.18
C LEU A 148 28.33 30.13 12.78
N THR A 149 29.56 29.60 12.67
CA THR A 149 30.76 30.31 13.15
C THR A 149 30.91 31.69 12.52
N THR A 150 30.49 31.84 11.26
CA THR A 150 30.55 33.10 10.49
C THR A 150 29.39 34.05 10.81
N ARG A 151 28.38 33.56 11.53
CA ARG A 151 27.14 34.28 11.84
C ARG A 151 27.03 34.67 13.31
N THR A 152 28.09 34.56 14.10
CA THR A 152 28.08 35.00 15.50
C THR A 152 29.19 36.00 15.81
N CYS A 153 28.87 37.02 16.60
CA CYS A 153 29.86 37.98 17.11
C CYS A 153 30.49 37.49 18.42
N SER A 154 29.89 36.52 19.12
CA SER A 154 30.40 36.01 20.39
C SER A 154 31.51 34.99 20.15
N GLU A 155 32.69 35.27 20.69
CA GLU A 155 33.84 34.36 20.61
C GLU A 155 33.59 33.02 21.32
N ILE A 156 32.87 33.04 22.44
CA ILE A 156 32.53 31.84 23.19
C ILE A 156 31.65 30.91 22.33
N HIS A 157 30.61 31.45 21.70
CA HIS A 157 29.72 30.67 20.83
C HIS A 157 30.44 30.20 19.57
N ARG A 158 31.25 31.06 18.95
CA ARG A 158 32.07 30.70 17.79
C ARG A 158 32.99 29.51 18.08
N ASN A 159 33.69 29.54 19.21
CA ASN A 159 34.57 28.46 19.64
C ASN A 159 33.78 27.17 19.92
N LYS A 160 32.59 27.26 20.54
CA LYS A 160 31.73 26.09 20.75
C LYS A 160 31.22 25.52 19.43
N PHE A 161 30.83 26.36 18.47
CA PHE A 161 30.40 25.91 17.14
C PHE A 161 31.52 25.22 16.38
N TYR A 162 32.77 25.70 16.44
CA TYR A 162 33.91 24.98 15.86
C TYR A 162 34.08 23.58 16.45
N LYS A 163 33.97 23.45 17.78
CA LYS A 163 34.05 22.14 18.45
C LYS A 163 32.94 21.19 18.00
N ILE A 164 31.70 21.69 17.89
CA ILE A 164 30.57 20.87 17.43
C ILE A 164 30.68 20.53 15.92
N ALA A 165 31.30 21.41 15.14
CA ALA A 165 31.51 21.20 13.71
C ALA A 165 32.63 20.20 13.39
N ASP A 166 33.48 19.86 14.35
CA ASP A 166 34.61 18.96 14.17
C ASP A 166 34.15 17.54 13.82
N THR A 167 34.47 17.09 12.62
CA THR A 167 34.14 15.75 12.12
C THR A 167 35.18 14.69 12.49
N ILE A 168 36.34 15.09 13.01
CA ILE A 168 37.38 14.19 13.52
C ILE A 168 37.06 13.86 14.97
N ASN A 169 36.87 14.88 15.82
CA ASN A 169 36.45 14.71 17.20
C ASN A 169 34.95 14.97 17.37
N ILE A 170 34.14 13.97 17.06
CA ILE A 170 32.68 14.06 17.08
C ILE A 170 32.05 14.05 18.49
N SER A 171 32.84 14.06 19.57
CA SER A 171 32.33 13.92 20.95
C SER A 171 31.35 15.06 21.32
N ASP A 172 31.70 16.30 20.98
CA ASP A 172 30.85 17.47 21.21
C ASP A 172 29.55 17.41 20.40
N TYR A 173 29.63 17.01 19.12
CA TYR A 173 28.45 16.81 18.27
C TYR A 173 27.56 15.67 18.78
N PHE A 174 28.17 14.56 19.18
CA PHE A 174 27.43 13.40 19.65
C PHE A 174 26.63 13.72 20.91
N SER A 175 27.29 14.31 21.91
CA SER A 175 26.68 14.66 23.19
C SER A 175 25.62 15.75 23.07
N TYR A 176 25.91 16.83 22.34
CA TYR A 176 24.99 17.96 22.26
C TYR A 176 23.86 17.76 21.25
N VAL A 177 24.13 17.17 20.08
CA VAL A 177 23.18 17.09 18.96
C VAL A 177 22.61 15.69 18.81
N TYR A 178 23.47 14.68 18.65
CA TYR A 178 23.01 13.35 18.21
C TYR A 178 22.23 12.59 19.30
N GLN A 179 22.68 12.69 20.56
CA GLN A 179 22.05 12.04 21.71
C GLN A 179 20.64 12.62 21.97
N ASP A 180 20.53 13.95 21.96
CA ASP A 180 19.26 14.66 22.17
C ASP A 180 18.44 14.88 20.87
N LYS A 181 18.91 14.32 19.74
CA LYS A 181 18.33 14.47 18.40
C LYS A 181 17.96 15.92 18.08
N ARG A 182 18.88 16.87 18.31
CA ARG A 182 18.61 18.31 18.13
C ARG A 182 18.41 18.65 16.66
N SER A 183 17.29 19.28 16.35
CA SER A 183 16.95 19.72 14.99
C SER A 183 17.40 21.16 14.72
N TYR A 184 17.23 21.62 13.48
CA TYR A 184 17.44 23.02 13.13
C TYR A 184 16.54 23.96 13.96
N PHE A 185 15.31 23.57 14.28
CA PHE A 185 14.47 24.31 15.24
C PHE A 185 15.17 24.47 16.59
N ASP A 186 15.68 23.38 17.16
CA ASP A 186 16.28 23.39 18.49
C ASP A 186 17.52 24.31 18.52
N ILE A 187 18.41 24.18 17.53
CA ILE A 187 19.64 24.97 17.46
C ILE A 187 19.32 26.46 17.24
N MET A 188 18.34 26.78 16.40
CA MET A 188 17.94 28.18 16.20
C MET A 188 17.33 28.78 17.46
N PHE A 189 16.52 28.00 18.17
CA PHE A 189 15.88 28.44 19.41
C PHE A 189 16.90 28.62 20.56
N ASP A 190 17.94 27.78 20.62
CA ASP A 190 19.00 27.92 21.63
C ASP A 190 19.86 29.16 21.40
N PHE A 191 20.10 29.53 20.14
CA PHE A 191 21.12 30.52 19.79
C PHE A 191 20.61 31.79 19.09
N TYR A 192 19.30 32.01 18.95
CA TYR A 192 18.73 33.15 18.19
C TYR A 192 19.29 34.53 18.61
N ASN A 193 19.63 34.73 19.89
CA ASN A 193 20.22 35.98 20.38
C ASN A 193 21.70 36.16 20.04
N TYR A 194 22.40 35.07 19.70
CA TYR A 194 23.84 35.04 19.50
C TYR A 194 24.25 34.85 18.04
N ILE A 195 23.28 34.60 17.15
CA ILE A 195 23.49 34.38 15.72
C ILE A 195 22.74 35.44 14.91
N ASN A 196 23.35 35.88 13.81
CA ASN A 196 22.77 36.80 12.84
C ASN A 196 22.58 36.08 11.50
N ILE A 197 21.37 35.59 11.29
CA ILE A 197 21.03 34.73 10.16
C ILE A 197 19.97 35.41 9.31
N ASP A 198 20.19 35.37 8.01
CA ASP A 198 19.28 35.89 7.00
C ASP A 198 18.68 34.75 6.16
N ILE A 199 17.69 35.10 5.34
CA ILE A 199 17.03 34.14 4.45
C ILE A 199 18.00 33.49 3.47
N ASN A 200 18.96 34.25 2.95
CA ASN A 200 19.95 33.71 2.03
C ASN A 200 20.80 32.62 2.70
N PHE A 201 21.20 32.80 3.97
CA PHE A 201 21.87 31.75 4.72
C PHE A 201 21.02 30.49 4.85
N LEU A 202 19.75 30.64 5.26
CA LEU A 202 18.87 29.49 5.53
C LEU A 202 18.59 28.68 4.27
N ILE A 203 18.34 29.32 3.13
CA ILE A 203 18.12 28.64 1.84
C ILE A 203 19.33 27.78 1.45
N ASN A 204 20.56 28.24 1.73
CA ASN A 204 21.78 27.53 1.34
C ASN A 204 22.21 26.46 2.34
N THR A 205 21.68 26.46 3.56
CA THR A 205 22.18 25.62 4.66
C THR A 205 21.15 24.65 5.22
N LEU A 206 19.86 24.92 5.02
CA LEU A 206 18.79 24.01 5.43
C LEU A 206 18.60 22.88 4.42
N PRO A 207 18.27 21.66 4.90
CA PRO A 207 17.92 20.54 4.04
C PRO A 207 16.52 20.73 3.45
N ASN A 208 16.27 20.12 2.29
CA ASN A 208 14.94 20.09 1.69
C ASN A 208 13.99 19.13 2.42
N ILE A 209 12.69 19.44 2.46
CA ILE A 209 11.64 18.51 2.90
C ILE A 209 11.58 17.31 1.96
N GLN A 210 11.68 16.12 2.53
CA GLN A 210 11.65 14.86 1.79
C GLN A 210 10.24 14.26 1.74
N ASP A 211 9.92 13.50 0.70
CA ASP A 211 8.68 12.74 0.67
C ASP A 211 8.81 11.46 1.49
N ARG A 212 7.70 10.97 2.04
CA ARG A 212 7.66 9.73 2.82
C ARG A 212 6.64 8.77 2.21
N SER A 213 7.06 7.52 1.99
CA SER A 213 6.23 6.49 1.37
C SER A 213 5.34 5.79 2.38
N TYR A 214 4.08 5.56 2.01
CA TYR A 214 3.10 4.75 2.72
C TYR A 214 2.52 3.70 1.79
N SER A 215 2.19 2.52 2.31
CA SER A 215 1.61 1.45 1.50
C SER A 215 0.11 1.67 1.26
N ILE A 216 -0.30 1.51 0.01
CA ILE A 216 -1.70 1.59 -0.40
C ILE A 216 -2.39 0.26 -0.08
N LEU A 217 -3.53 0.29 0.62
CA LEU A 217 -4.21 -0.94 1.06
C LEU A 217 -5.20 -1.50 0.02
N ASN A 218 -5.60 -0.70 -0.95
CA ASN A 218 -6.63 -1.04 -1.93
C ASN A 218 -6.17 -2.07 -2.95
N ILE A 219 -7.10 -2.79 -3.56
CA ILE A 219 -6.83 -3.62 -4.74
C ILE A 219 -7.32 -2.91 -6.00
N PHE A 220 -6.88 -3.35 -7.18
CA PHE A 220 -7.21 -2.70 -8.45
C PHE A 220 -8.71 -2.51 -8.74
N THR A 221 -9.59 -3.34 -8.17
CA THR A 221 -11.03 -3.26 -8.44
C THR A 221 -11.69 -2.02 -7.83
N THR A 222 -10.99 -1.30 -6.96
CA THR A 222 -11.52 -0.09 -6.30
C THR A 222 -11.38 1.18 -7.15
N TYR A 223 -10.62 1.18 -8.24
CA TYR A 223 -10.36 2.38 -9.06
C TYR A 223 -11.28 2.47 -10.29
N THR A 224 -11.62 3.70 -10.70
CA THR A 224 -12.50 3.98 -11.85
C THR A 224 -11.78 3.82 -13.19
N ASN A 225 -10.57 4.35 -13.28
CA ASN A 225 -9.81 4.49 -14.51
C ASN A 225 -8.42 3.88 -14.30
N ILE A 226 -8.20 2.68 -14.82
CA ILE A 226 -6.86 2.09 -14.92
C ILE A 226 -6.61 1.79 -16.40
N ASP A 227 -6.18 2.80 -17.16
CA ASP A 227 -5.92 2.66 -18.59
C ASP A 227 -4.49 2.12 -18.87
N ASN A 228 -3.60 2.13 -17.87
CA ASN A 228 -2.20 1.71 -18.01
C ASN A 228 -1.89 0.41 -17.24
N TYR A 229 -2.47 -0.70 -17.68
CA TYR A 229 -2.01 -2.02 -17.25
C TYR A 229 -0.76 -2.46 -17.99
N ASN A 230 0.21 -3.00 -17.25
CA ASN A 230 1.18 -3.91 -17.83
C ASN A 230 0.41 -5.13 -18.39
N PHE A 231 0.45 -5.34 -19.70
CA PHE A 231 -0.21 -6.44 -20.41
C PHE A 231 0.09 -7.81 -19.76
N PHE A 232 1.23 -7.96 -19.10
CA PHE A 232 1.63 -9.16 -18.37
C PHE A 232 0.78 -9.43 -17.11
N ASN A 233 0.27 -8.39 -16.46
CA ASN A 233 -0.62 -8.54 -15.30
C ASN A 233 -2.05 -8.86 -15.74
N ILE A 234 -2.52 -8.30 -16.85
CA ILE A 234 -3.77 -8.75 -17.51
C ILE A 234 -3.63 -10.22 -17.97
N TYR A 235 -2.47 -10.57 -18.54
CA TYR A 235 -2.14 -11.94 -18.95
C TYR A 235 -2.26 -12.94 -17.78
N ASN A 236 -1.78 -12.58 -16.59
CA ASN A 236 -1.92 -13.42 -15.39
C ASN A 236 -3.33 -13.35 -14.75
N LEU A 237 -4.04 -12.22 -14.87
CA LEU A 237 -5.42 -12.04 -14.37
C LEU A 237 -6.45 -12.82 -15.20
N TYR A 238 -6.20 -13.01 -16.50
CA TYR A 238 -7.10 -13.69 -17.45
C TYR A 238 -6.58 -15.05 -17.92
N VAL A 239 -5.83 -15.77 -17.08
CA VAL A 239 -5.50 -17.19 -17.32
C VAL A 239 -6.76 -18.03 -17.15
N SER A 240 -7.68 -17.88 -18.10
CA SER A 240 -8.61 -18.92 -18.49
C SER A 240 -7.89 -19.80 -19.51
N GLN A 241 -8.07 -21.11 -19.41
CA GLN A 241 -7.62 -22.07 -20.42
C GLN A 241 -8.02 -21.65 -21.85
N LYS A 242 -9.12 -20.89 -21.99
CA LYS A 242 -9.59 -20.30 -23.26
C LYS A 242 -8.61 -19.32 -23.91
N PHE A 243 -7.94 -18.45 -23.15
CA PHE A 243 -6.99 -17.49 -23.74
C PHE A 243 -5.68 -18.17 -24.14
N LEU A 244 -5.22 -19.14 -23.33
CA LEU A 244 -4.09 -20.00 -23.69
C LEU A 244 -4.39 -20.83 -24.93
N ASN A 245 -5.59 -21.41 -25.04
CA ASN A 245 -6.04 -22.11 -26.24
C ASN A 245 -6.15 -21.16 -27.43
N MET A 246 -6.57 -19.91 -27.24
CA MET A 246 -6.60 -18.88 -28.30
C MET A 246 -5.19 -18.49 -28.74
N LEU A 247 -4.25 -18.29 -27.83
CA LEU A 247 -2.84 -18.01 -28.14
C LEU A 247 -2.15 -19.20 -28.79
N HIS A 248 -2.43 -20.42 -28.32
CA HIS A 248 -1.93 -21.63 -28.95
C HIS A 248 -2.52 -21.75 -30.36
N PHE A 249 -3.84 -21.56 -30.53
CA PHE A 249 -4.49 -21.51 -31.83
C PHE A 249 -3.89 -20.45 -32.75
N LEU A 250 -3.67 -19.23 -32.26
CA LEU A 250 -3.01 -18.16 -33.01
C LEU A 250 -1.56 -18.52 -33.35
N LYS A 251 -0.79 -19.06 -32.42
CA LYS A 251 0.60 -19.45 -32.63
C LYS A 251 0.73 -20.62 -33.61
N THR A 252 -0.18 -21.58 -33.56
CA THR A 252 -0.22 -22.75 -34.46
C THR A 252 -0.65 -22.32 -35.87
N ASN A 253 -1.59 -21.37 -35.99
CA ASN A 253 -2.09 -20.89 -37.29
C ASN A 253 -1.30 -19.72 -37.91
N ILE A 254 -0.55 -18.96 -37.12
CA ILE A 254 0.38 -17.92 -37.61
C ILE A 254 1.68 -18.57 -38.07
N ILE A 255 2.16 -19.63 -37.42
CA ILE A 255 3.35 -20.38 -37.86
C ILE A 255 3.07 -21.19 -39.14
N SER A 256 1.81 -21.56 -39.41
CA SER A 256 1.44 -22.25 -40.66
C SER A 256 1.31 -21.33 -41.88
N ASN A 257 1.27 -20.01 -41.71
CA ASN A 257 1.20 -19.05 -42.81
C ASN A 257 2.49 -18.23 -42.86
N HIS A 258 3.32 -18.55 -43.87
CA HIS A 258 4.56 -17.90 -44.28
C HIS A 258 4.88 -16.55 -43.60
N LEU A 259 5.93 -16.59 -42.78
CA LEU A 259 6.58 -15.49 -42.06
C LEU A 259 7.39 -14.55 -43.00
N LEU A 260 6.89 -14.30 -44.22
CA LEU A 260 7.58 -13.46 -45.22
C LEU A 260 6.97 -12.06 -45.41
N ASP A 261 5.75 -11.79 -44.91
CA ASP A 261 5.07 -10.52 -45.19
C ASP A 261 5.14 -9.47 -44.06
N ILE A 262 5.85 -9.74 -42.96
CA ILE A 262 6.03 -8.76 -41.87
C ILE A 262 7.42 -8.12 -41.98
N GLN A 263 7.65 -7.37 -43.07
CA GLN A 263 8.80 -6.47 -43.17
C GLN A 263 8.46 -4.99 -43.32
N ASN A 264 7.18 -4.59 -43.34
CA ASN A 264 6.83 -3.17 -43.44
C ASN A 264 5.81 -2.74 -42.39
N VAL A 265 6.26 -2.58 -41.14
CA VAL A 265 5.55 -1.80 -40.11
C VAL A 265 6.28 -0.48 -39.92
N ASN A 266 6.29 0.34 -40.97
CA ASN A 266 6.75 1.73 -40.93
C ASN A 266 6.07 2.52 -42.06
N SER A 267 4.73 2.58 -42.07
CA SER A 267 3.95 3.58 -42.82
C SER A 267 2.45 3.31 -42.76
N VAL A 268 1.80 3.55 -41.61
CA VAL A 268 0.36 3.86 -41.62
C VAL A 268 0.10 5.00 -40.63
N GLN A 269 0.66 6.16 -40.93
CA GLN A 269 -0.02 7.42 -40.63
C GLN A 269 -0.66 7.89 -41.93
N LYS A 270 -1.95 8.23 -41.83
CA LYS A 270 -2.79 8.84 -42.87
C LYS A 270 -3.17 7.91 -44.02
N LEU A 271 -4.47 7.63 -44.14
CA LEU A 271 -5.23 8.04 -45.31
C LEU A 271 -6.73 7.88 -45.07
N GLN A 272 -7.42 9.02 -45.18
CA GLN A 272 -8.85 9.12 -45.38
C GLN A 272 -9.23 8.44 -46.70
N SER A 273 -10.40 7.80 -46.65
CA SER A 273 -11.32 7.48 -47.75
C SER A 273 -10.90 7.85 -49.18
N HIS A 274 -10.90 6.87 -50.08
CA HIS A 274 -11.84 6.77 -51.22
C HIS A 274 -11.59 5.45 -51.98
N VAL A 275 -12.68 4.75 -52.30
CA VAL A 275 -12.71 3.53 -53.14
C VAL A 275 -13.24 3.95 -54.51
N PRO A 276 -12.60 3.54 -55.63
CA PRO A 276 -13.27 2.61 -56.57
C PRO A 276 -12.30 1.59 -57.20
N HIS A 277 -12.63 0.29 -57.17
CA HIS A 277 -13.23 -0.50 -58.27
C HIS A 277 -12.40 -0.61 -59.57
N SER A 278 -11.72 -1.75 -59.72
CA SER A 278 -11.70 -2.50 -60.99
C SER A 278 -11.30 -3.97 -60.74
N TYR A 279 -12.17 -4.88 -61.19
CA TYR A 279 -11.93 -6.25 -61.69
C TYR A 279 -10.71 -7.03 -61.14
N GLY A 280 -10.82 -8.19 -60.53
CA GLY A 280 -11.75 -9.28 -60.82
C GLY A 280 -10.93 -10.53 -61.22
N ASN A 281 -11.18 -11.63 -60.51
CA ASN A 281 -10.88 -13.04 -60.84
C ASN A 281 -9.63 -13.73 -60.26
N HIS A 282 -9.96 -14.86 -59.61
CA HIS A 282 -9.16 -16.02 -59.19
C HIS A 282 -8.14 -15.73 -58.09
N ILE A 283 -8.31 -16.26 -56.88
CA ILE A 283 -8.20 -17.69 -56.56
C ILE A 283 -9.30 -18.17 -55.60
N SER A 284 -9.74 -19.39 -55.90
CA SER A 284 -10.84 -20.17 -55.37
C SER A 284 -10.73 -20.61 -53.90
N ASN A 285 -11.85 -20.47 -53.21
CA ASN A 285 -12.53 -21.45 -52.34
C ASN A 285 -11.70 -22.62 -51.76
N GLY A 286 -11.47 -22.53 -50.46
CA GLY A 286 -11.46 -23.68 -49.55
C GLY A 286 -12.39 -23.35 -48.38
N CYS A 287 -13.67 -23.72 -48.51
CA CYS A 287 -14.67 -23.61 -47.46
C CYS A 287 -14.30 -24.50 -46.27
N SER A 288 -14.36 -23.97 -45.05
CA SER A 288 -15.05 -24.68 -43.98
C SER A 288 -16.27 -23.85 -43.61
N GLU A 289 -17.43 -24.45 -43.87
CA GLU A 289 -18.75 -23.88 -43.65
C GLU A 289 -19.03 -23.77 -42.14
N ASN A 290 -19.97 -22.86 -41.82
CA ASN A 290 -20.58 -22.64 -40.51
C ASN A 290 -19.79 -21.78 -39.51
N THR A 291 -19.53 -20.53 -39.89
CA THR A 291 -20.08 -19.35 -39.21
C THR A 291 -19.69 -18.12 -40.04
N GLY A 292 -20.65 -17.44 -40.66
CA GLY A 292 -20.44 -16.32 -41.60
C GLY A 292 -19.87 -15.03 -41.01
N LEU A 293 -18.77 -15.11 -40.25
CA LEU A 293 -18.10 -13.99 -39.61
C LEU A 293 -16.63 -13.98 -40.02
N THR A 294 -16.25 -12.98 -40.82
CA THR A 294 -14.84 -12.72 -41.14
C THR A 294 -14.03 -12.47 -39.86
N TYR A 295 -12.76 -12.87 -39.85
CA TYR A 295 -11.87 -12.76 -38.68
C TYR A 295 -11.81 -11.32 -38.12
N SER A 296 -11.88 -10.30 -38.98
CA SER A 296 -11.94 -8.89 -38.56
C SER A 296 -13.26 -8.52 -37.87
N LYS A 297 -14.39 -9.14 -38.26
CA LYS A 297 -15.68 -8.98 -37.57
C LYS A 297 -15.65 -9.64 -36.19
N ILE A 298 -14.99 -10.79 -36.03
CA ILE A 298 -14.86 -11.45 -34.72
C ILE A 298 -14.01 -10.59 -33.77
N LEU A 299 -12.85 -10.13 -34.22
CA LEU A 299 -11.99 -9.24 -33.42
C LEU A 299 -12.70 -7.92 -33.09
N GLY A 300 -13.38 -7.32 -34.07
CA GLY A 300 -14.17 -6.11 -33.87
C GLY A 300 -15.33 -6.30 -32.88
N ASN A 301 -15.97 -7.47 -32.88
CA ASN A 301 -17.06 -7.79 -31.95
C ASN A 301 -16.56 -8.05 -30.52
N VAL A 302 -15.41 -8.72 -30.37
CA VAL A 302 -14.76 -8.91 -29.06
C VAL A 302 -14.30 -7.57 -28.49
N TYR A 303 -13.65 -6.75 -29.30
CA TYR A 303 -13.21 -5.41 -28.92
C TYR A 303 -14.40 -4.52 -28.53
N LYS A 304 -15.48 -4.50 -29.33
CA LYS A 304 -16.72 -3.78 -28.99
C LYS A 304 -17.40 -4.30 -27.72
N LYS A 305 -17.39 -5.62 -27.47
CA LYS A 305 -17.95 -6.19 -26.23
C LYS A 305 -17.13 -5.78 -25.01
N ILE A 306 -15.80 -5.81 -25.12
CA ILE A 306 -14.90 -5.35 -24.05
C ILE A 306 -15.13 -3.85 -23.81
N LEU A 307 -15.20 -3.03 -24.86
CA LEU A 307 -15.46 -1.59 -24.76
C LEU A 307 -16.84 -1.26 -24.18
N LYS A 308 -17.91 -1.95 -24.59
CA LYS A 308 -19.24 -1.77 -23.99
C LYS A 308 -19.27 -2.14 -22.51
N ARG A 309 -18.51 -3.16 -22.11
CA ARG A 309 -18.41 -3.62 -20.71
C ARG A 309 -17.56 -2.69 -19.85
N ILE A 310 -16.51 -2.10 -20.43
CA ILE A 310 -15.71 -1.03 -19.82
C ILE A 310 -16.55 0.25 -19.68
N LYS A 311 -17.39 0.58 -20.68
CA LYS A 311 -18.26 1.75 -20.69
C LYS A 311 -19.60 1.57 -19.94
N GLY A 312 -19.88 0.39 -19.39
CA GLY A 312 -21.11 0.14 -18.62
C GLY A 312 -22.40 0.05 -19.44
N GLU A 313 -22.34 -0.05 -20.76
CA GLU A 313 -23.51 -0.12 -21.64
C GLU A 313 -23.92 -1.58 -21.92
N THR A 314 -24.80 -2.14 -21.07
CA THR A 314 -25.46 -3.41 -21.38
C THR A 314 -26.89 -3.19 -21.88
N GLN A 315 -27.16 -3.58 -23.13
CA GLN A 315 -28.49 -3.85 -23.65
C GLN A 315 -28.96 -5.21 -23.10
N ASN A 316 -29.75 -5.17 -22.02
CA ASN A 316 -30.84 -6.10 -21.68
C ASN A 316 -31.40 -5.66 -20.31
N LYS A 317 -32.64 -5.16 -20.31
CA LYS A 317 -33.27 -4.48 -19.17
C LYS A 317 -34.03 -5.40 -18.20
N ASP A 318 -34.06 -6.72 -18.42
CA ASP A 318 -34.98 -7.61 -17.67
C ASP A 318 -34.30 -8.65 -16.77
N ASN A 319 -33.12 -8.34 -16.22
CA ASN A 319 -32.54 -9.10 -15.09
C ASN A 319 -31.75 -8.15 -14.16
N THR A 320 -32.34 -7.00 -13.86
CA THR A 320 -31.76 -5.89 -13.12
C THR A 320 -32.03 -5.99 -11.61
N ASN A 321 -31.74 -7.13 -10.99
CA ASN A 321 -31.77 -7.28 -9.52
C ASN A 321 -30.58 -8.11 -9.00
N LYS A 322 -29.36 -7.54 -9.05
CA LYS A 322 -28.21 -7.77 -8.12
C LYS A 322 -26.87 -7.26 -8.68
N TYR A 323 -26.83 -6.03 -9.17
CA TYR A 323 -25.55 -5.35 -9.39
C TYR A 323 -25.66 -3.94 -8.83
N THR A 324 -25.34 -3.80 -7.54
CA THR A 324 -25.00 -2.51 -6.96
C THR A 324 -23.79 -1.99 -7.72
N TYR A 325 -24.02 -1.04 -8.63
CA TYR A 325 -22.97 -0.17 -9.14
C TYR A 325 -22.42 0.58 -7.92
N MET A 326 -21.37 0.04 -7.29
CA MET A 326 -20.55 0.84 -6.39
C MET A 326 -20.04 2.00 -7.24
N TYR A 327 -20.35 3.23 -6.83
CA TYR A 327 -19.68 4.41 -7.34
C TYR A 327 -18.19 4.23 -7.07
N LYS A 328 -17.47 3.68 -8.05
CA LYS A 328 -16.02 3.58 -8.03
C LYS A 328 -15.52 5.01 -7.86
N GLN A 329 -14.79 5.27 -6.79
CA GLN A 329 -14.09 6.52 -6.56
C GLN A 329 -12.63 6.13 -6.37
N ASN A 330 -11.69 6.94 -6.84
CA ASN A 330 -10.26 6.69 -6.64
C ASN A 330 -9.86 6.96 -5.18
N ILE A 331 -10.42 6.18 -4.26
CA ILE A 331 -10.13 6.22 -2.83
C ILE A 331 -8.90 5.35 -2.59
N ILE A 332 -7.88 5.98 -2.02
CA ILE A 332 -6.67 5.35 -1.49
C ILE A 332 -6.81 5.26 0.02
N GLU A 333 -6.78 4.03 0.51
CA GLU A 333 -6.76 3.65 1.91
C GLU A 333 -5.32 3.52 2.39
N LEU A 334 -5.04 4.03 3.58
CA LEU A 334 -3.72 3.98 4.23
C LEU A 334 -3.85 3.61 5.70
N LEU A 335 -2.82 2.92 6.22
CA LEU A 335 -2.60 2.74 7.65
C LEU A 335 -1.37 3.54 8.08
N VAL A 336 -1.56 4.62 8.84
CA VAL A 336 -0.51 5.57 9.21
C VAL A 336 -0.22 5.46 10.69
N CYS A 337 0.99 5.03 11.05
CA CYS A 337 1.46 4.98 12.43
C CYS A 337 2.27 6.23 12.77
N LEU A 338 1.95 6.90 13.90
CA LEU A 338 2.74 8.02 14.38
C LEU A 338 4.16 7.56 14.71
N TYR A 339 5.14 8.10 13.99
CA TYR A 339 6.53 7.94 14.41
C TYR A 339 6.77 8.86 15.60
N LYS A 340 6.83 8.29 16.80
CA LYS A 340 7.13 8.98 18.04
C LYS A 340 8.26 8.27 18.78
N ILE A 341 9.25 9.04 19.24
CA ILE A 341 10.35 8.55 20.08
C ILE A 341 10.48 9.48 21.28
N GLU A 342 10.54 8.89 22.47
CA GLU A 342 10.94 9.60 23.68
C GLU A 342 12.47 9.63 23.75
N ILE A 343 13.04 10.83 23.74
CA ILE A 343 14.50 11.03 23.79
C ILE A 343 14.94 11.11 25.25
N ASN A 344 14.21 11.88 26.05
CA ASN A 344 14.34 11.98 27.50
C ASN A 344 12.98 12.39 28.09
N LYS A 345 12.88 12.46 29.42
CA LYS A 345 11.63 12.78 30.15
C LYS A 345 10.95 14.08 29.71
N ASN A 346 11.71 15.02 29.15
CA ASN A 346 11.22 16.36 28.77
C ASN A 346 11.09 16.52 27.25
N LYS A 347 11.57 15.57 26.44
CA LYS A 347 11.62 15.69 24.97
C LYS A 347 11.12 14.43 24.28
N THR A 348 10.02 14.61 23.55
CA THR A 348 9.53 13.61 22.59
C THR A 348 9.67 14.15 21.17
N LEU A 349 10.27 13.35 20.29
CA LEU A 349 10.36 13.65 18.87
C LEU A 349 9.23 12.95 18.12
N LYS A 350 8.62 13.69 17.19
CA LYS A 350 7.66 13.14 16.23
C LYS A 350 8.21 13.24 14.81
N GLY A 351 7.94 12.24 13.98
CA GLY A 351 8.29 12.26 12.56
C GLY A 351 7.42 13.25 11.81
N LEU A 352 8.03 14.14 11.03
CA LEU A 352 7.35 15.22 10.32
C LEU A 352 6.14 14.73 9.51
N CYS A 353 6.32 13.73 8.65
CA CYS A 353 5.21 13.28 7.78
C CYS A 353 4.11 12.54 8.53
N SER A 354 4.44 11.68 9.49
CA SER A 354 3.43 10.98 10.28
C SER A 354 2.64 11.92 11.18
N ASP A 355 3.29 12.94 11.77
CA ASP A 355 2.59 13.95 12.58
C ASP A 355 1.74 14.87 11.68
N TYR A 356 2.25 15.25 10.50
CA TYR A 356 1.48 15.97 9.48
C TYR A 356 0.18 15.22 9.13
N LEU A 357 0.28 13.95 8.70
CA LEU A 357 -0.86 13.15 8.26
C LEU A 357 -1.91 12.94 9.37
N ILE A 358 -1.48 12.61 10.59
CA ILE A 358 -2.40 12.29 11.69
C ILE A 358 -3.22 13.52 12.12
N ASN A 359 -2.67 14.72 11.96
CA ASN A 359 -3.35 15.97 12.31
C ASN A 359 -4.21 16.54 11.16
N LEU A 360 -4.32 15.86 10.01
CA LEU A 360 -5.19 16.31 8.92
C LEU A 360 -6.66 16.00 9.21
N ASN A 361 -7.49 17.03 9.15
CA ASN A 361 -8.95 16.87 9.18
C ASN A 361 -9.48 16.44 7.80
N PRO A 362 -10.62 15.74 7.74
CA PRO A 362 -11.35 15.57 6.49
C PRO A 362 -11.61 16.92 5.80
N GLY A 363 -11.46 16.96 4.49
CA GLY A 363 -11.50 18.17 3.67
C GLY A 363 -10.12 18.82 3.42
N SER A 364 -9.11 18.49 4.21
CA SER A 364 -7.71 18.86 3.93
C SER A 364 -7.18 18.13 2.69
N PHE A 365 -6.01 18.53 2.21
CA PHE A 365 -5.36 17.89 1.06
C PHE A 365 -3.91 17.50 1.32
N VAL A 366 -3.40 16.58 0.51
CA VAL A 366 -1.98 16.18 0.47
C VAL A 366 -1.50 16.16 -0.97
N TYR A 367 -0.26 16.61 -1.21
CA TYR A 367 0.41 16.35 -2.48
C TYR A 367 1.13 15.02 -2.39
N SER A 368 0.91 14.16 -3.38
CA SER A 368 1.52 12.84 -3.38
C SER A 368 1.81 12.30 -4.77
N LYS A 369 2.74 11.34 -4.85
CA LYS A 369 3.00 10.55 -6.04
C LYS A 369 2.73 9.09 -5.75
N ILE A 370 2.17 8.38 -6.72
CA ILE A 370 2.02 6.93 -6.64
C ILE A 370 3.18 6.28 -7.37
N GLU A 371 3.77 5.25 -6.76
CA GLU A 371 4.84 4.47 -7.35
C GLU A 371 4.66 2.97 -7.07
N ASN A 372 5.38 2.14 -7.81
CA ASN A 372 5.44 0.69 -7.57
C ASN A 372 6.23 0.39 -6.31
N SER A 373 5.67 -0.46 -5.44
CA SER A 373 6.43 -1.13 -4.37
C SER A 373 7.31 -2.24 -4.96
N MET A 374 8.20 -2.81 -4.15
CA MET A 374 9.02 -3.96 -4.57
C MET A 374 8.15 -5.18 -4.87
N LEU A 375 6.95 -5.27 -4.29
CA LEU A 375 5.98 -6.32 -4.57
C LEU A 375 5.58 -6.37 -6.06
N ALA A 376 5.58 -5.23 -6.74
CA ALA A 376 5.24 -5.14 -8.16
C ALA A 376 6.30 -5.80 -9.08
N LEU A 377 7.51 -6.06 -8.57
CA LEU A 377 8.60 -6.66 -9.35
C LEU A 377 8.45 -8.17 -9.51
N ASN A 378 7.69 -8.83 -8.63
CA ASN A 378 7.41 -10.26 -8.74
C ASN A 378 6.16 -10.52 -9.59
N LYS A 379 6.36 -11.10 -10.78
CA LYS A 379 5.28 -11.41 -11.73
C LYS A 379 4.31 -12.49 -11.25
N ASN A 380 4.72 -13.32 -10.30
CA ASN A 380 3.97 -14.48 -9.81
C ASN A 380 3.23 -14.20 -8.49
N ILE A 381 3.34 -12.99 -7.92
CA ILE A 381 2.72 -12.67 -6.63
C ILE A 381 1.19 -12.86 -6.63
N PHE A 382 0.54 -12.66 -7.78
CA PHE A 382 -0.89 -12.91 -7.95
C PHE A 382 -1.22 -14.25 -8.62
N ASN A 383 -0.21 -15.06 -8.95
CA ASN A 383 -0.43 -16.41 -9.45
C ASN A 383 -0.88 -17.32 -8.29
N LEU A 384 -2.09 -17.90 -8.42
CA LEU A 384 -2.67 -18.75 -7.39
C LEU A 384 -1.97 -20.12 -7.26
N ASP A 385 -1.11 -20.51 -8.19
CA ASP A 385 -0.29 -21.73 -8.10
C ASP A 385 0.90 -21.55 -7.13
N TYR A 386 1.30 -20.30 -6.88
CA TYR A 386 2.33 -19.98 -5.92
C TYR A 386 1.74 -19.92 -4.50
N THR A 387 2.53 -20.35 -3.53
CA THR A 387 2.24 -20.22 -2.10
C THR A 387 2.93 -18.97 -1.58
N ILE A 388 2.19 -18.13 -0.85
CA ILE A 388 2.79 -16.95 -0.22
C ILE A 388 2.98 -17.15 1.26
N LEU A 389 4.20 -16.87 1.71
CA LEU A 389 4.59 -16.82 3.12
C LEU A 389 4.71 -15.34 3.54
N TYR A 390 3.71 -14.85 4.29
CA TYR A 390 3.69 -13.50 4.82
C TYR A 390 4.31 -13.49 6.22
N ILE A 391 5.26 -12.60 6.46
CA ILE A 391 5.90 -12.42 7.76
C ILE A 391 5.90 -10.94 8.09
N SER A 392 5.13 -10.53 9.09
CA SER A 392 5.03 -9.11 9.41
C SER A 392 4.83 -8.79 10.88
N VAL A 393 5.20 -7.57 11.27
CA VAL A 393 5.02 -7.06 12.63
C VAL A 393 4.35 -5.69 12.66
N GLY A 394 3.33 -5.56 13.50
CA GLY A 394 2.62 -4.31 13.77
C GLY A 394 1.97 -3.70 12.52
N ALA A 395 2.00 -2.38 12.44
CA ALA A 395 1.40 -1.63 11.33
C ALA A 395 2.08 -1.91 9.98
N ALA A 396 3.31 -2.47 9.96
CA ALA A 396 3.98 -2.83 8.71
C ALA A 396 3.22 -3.90 7.91
N PHE A 397 2.30 -4.63 8.54
CA PHE A 397 1.43 -5.58 7.83
C PHE A 397 0.59 -4.91 6.73
N SER A 398 0.34 -3.61 6.85
CA SER A 398 -0.32 -2.82 5.81
C SER A 398 0.41 -2.79 4.46
N SER A 399 1.72 -3.08 4.41
CA SER A 399 2.40 -3.24 3.12
C SER A 399 2.08 -4.56 2.43
N LEU A 400 1.59 -5.55 3.15
CA LEU A 400 1.32 -6.89 2.62
C LEU A 400 -0.18 -7.18 2.44
N ILE A 401 -1.05 -6.44 3.15
CA ILE A 401 -2.51 -6.66 3.14
C ILE A 401 -3.11 -6.55 1.73
N GLN A 402 -2.58 -5.66 0.89
CA GLN A 402 -3.01 -5.50 -0.49
C GLN A 402 -2.86 -6.79 -1.30
N VAL A 403 -1.76 -7.52 -1.11
CA VAL A 403 -1.53 -8.82 -1.78
C VAL A 403 -2.56 -9.84 -1.30
N LEU A 404 -2.83 -9.87 -0.01
CA LEU A 404 -3.79 -10.79 0.59
C LEU A 404 -5.22 -10.51 0.11
N ARG A 405 -5.66 -9.24 0.14
CA ARG A 405 -6.95 -8.77 -0.41
C ARG A 405 -7.09 -9.14 -1.88
N HIS A 406 -6.02 -8.97 -2.66
CA HIS A 406 -6.05 -9.27 -4.09
C HIS A 406 -6.19 -10.77 -4.33
N ARG A 407 -5.44 -11.59 -3.60
CA ARG A 407 -5.57 -13.05 -3.71
C ARG A 407 -6.93 -13.54 -3.27
N HIS A 408 -7.50 -12.96 -2.23
CA HIS A 408 -8.89 -13.21 -1.84
C HIS A 408 -9.86 -12.95 -3.00
N TYR A 409 -9.75 -11.79 -3.66
CA TYR A 409 -10.52 -11.48 -4.86
C TYR A 409 -10.36 -12.56 -5.96
N LEU A 410 -9.12 -12.97 -6.27
CA LEU A 410 -8.86 -13.99 -7.29
C LEU A 410 -9.43 -15.36 -6.94
N TYR A 411 -9.26 -15.80 -5.69
CA TYR A 411 -9.83 -17.06 -5.21
C TYR A 411 -11.35 -17.05 -5.27
N SER A 412 -11.99 -15.96 -4.83
CA SER A 412 -13.45 -15.82 -4.86
C SER A 412 -14.00 -15.84 -6.29
N THR A 413 -13.32 -15.16 -7.22
CA THR A 413 -13.71 -15.14 -8.64
C THR A 413 -13.62 -16.53 -9.27
N LYS A 414 -12.51 -17.25 -9.05
CA LYS A 414 -12.32 -18.63 -9.55
C LYS A 414 -13.40 -19.58 -9.03
N TYR A 415 -13.80 -19.41 -7.76
CA TYR A 415 -14.89 -20.19 -7.17
C TYR A 415 -16.22 -19.93 -7.89
N LEU A 416 -16.58 -18.66 -8.10
CA LEU A 416 -17.81 -18.28 -8.80
C LEU A 416 -17.86 -18.80 -10.25
N GLU A 417 -16.76 -18.69 -10.99
CA GLU A 417 -16.66 -19.20 -12.37
C GLU A 417 -16.86 -20.72 -12.42
N SER A 418 -16.24 -21.46 -11.49
CA SER A 418 -16.40 -22.91 -11.41
C SER A 418 -17.85 -23.34 -11.15
N ASN A 419 -18.60 -22.55 -10.38
CA ASN A 419 -20.02 -22.81 -10.10
C ASN A 419 -20.94 -22.38 -11.26
N HIS A 420 -20.58 -21.34 -12.03
CA HIS A 420 -21.32 -20.96 -13.23
C HIS A 420 -21.19 -21.99 -14.36
N ASP A 421 -20.02 -22.59 -14.52
CA ASP A 421 -19.81 -23.67 -15.50
C ASP A 421 -20.53 -24.96 -15.07
N LYS A 422 -20.63 -25.24 -13.75
CA LYS A 422 -21.48 -26.32 -13.23
C LYS A 422 -22.94 -26.16 -13.66
N ASN A 423 -23.51 -24.96 -13.55
CA ASN A 423 -24.92 -24.72 -13.89
C ASN A 423 -25.24 -24.72 -15.39
N LYS A 424 -24.25 -24.59 -16.27
CA LYS A 424 -24.45 -24.68 -17.74
C LYS A 424 -24.32 -26.09 -18.30
N ASN A 425 -23.62 -26.98 -17.61
CA ASN A 425 -23.33 -28.34 -18.08
C ASN A 425 -24.20 -29.44 -17.41
N VAL A 426 -25.27 -29.07 -16.70
CA VAL A 426 -26.21 -30.00 -16.02
C VAL A 426 -27.10 -30.82 -16.98
N LYS A 427 -26.66 -31.09 -18.23
CA LYS A 427 -27.42 -31.97 -19.14
C LYS A 427 -26.65 -33.13 -19.75
N GLN A 428 -25.40 -33.39 -19.38
CA GLN A 428 -24.77 -34.65 -19.75
C GLN A 428 -23.64 -35.01 -18.77
N ASN A 429 -23.78 -36.21 -18.18
CA ASN A 429 -22.77 -37.02 -17.48
C ASN A 429 -22.54 -36.78 -15.99
N GLU A 430 -23.44 -37.29 -15.15
CA GLU A 430 -23.40 -37.31 -13.68
C GLU A 430 -22.21 -38.06 -13.02
N HIS A 431 -21.21 -38.54 -13.77
CA HIS A 431 -20.12 -39.35 -13.20
C HIS A 431 -18.74 -38.70 -13.06
N ASP A 432 -18.53 -37.46 -13.53
CA ASP A 432 -17.24 -36.74 -13.36
C ASP A 432 -17.26 -35.65 -12.25
N TYR A 433 -18.36 -35.56 -11.50
CA TYR A 433 -18.66 -34.40 -10.64
C TYR A 433 -18.16 -34.52 -9.19
N LYS A 434 -16.84 -34.63 -8.99
CA LYS A 434 -16.23 -34.53 -7.64
C LYS A 434 -15.00 -33.62 -7.48
N ASN A 435 -14.51 -32.94 -8.51
CA ASN A 435 -13.26 -32.18 -8.41
C ASN A 435 -13.38 -30.69 -8.77
N THR A 436 -14.14 -29.91 -8.00
CA THR A 436 -13.67 -28.54 -7.71
C THR A 436 -12.56 -28.67 -6.67
N LYS A 437 -11.33 -28.98 -7.12
CA LYS A 437 -10.12 -29.04 -6.30
C LYS A 437 -9.93 -27.68 -5.62
N ILE A 438 -10.39 -27.56 -4.38
CA ILE A 438 -9.86 -26.57 -3.44
C ILE A 438 -8.36 -26.85 -3.39
N LYS A 439 -7.52 -25.81 -3.61
CA LYS A 439 -6.07 -25.98 -3.61
C LYS A 439 -5.64 -26.60 -2.28
N GLU A 440 -4.92 -27.72 -2.31
CA GLU A 440 -4.40 -28.38 -1.11
C GLU A 440 -3.41 -27.49 -0.33
N LYS A 441 -2.72 -26.57 -1.04
CA LYS A 441 -1.69 -25.69 -0.47
C LYS A 441 -2.21 -24.27 -0.21
N LYS A 442 -2.37 -23.92 1.06
CA LYS A 442 -2.75 -22.59 1.55
C LYS A 442 -1.55 -21.66 1.69
N ASP A 443 -1.79 -20.36 1.62
CA ASP A 443 -0.82 -19.35 2.03
C ASP A 443 -0.57 -19.40 3.54
N LEU A 444 0.56 -18.88 4.03
CA LEU A 444 0.90 -18.86 5.45
C LEU A 444 1.18 -17.43 5.91
N LEU A 445 0.54 -17.00 7.00
CA LEU A 445 0.72 -15.68 7.59
C LEU A 445 1.29 -15.84 9.00
N PHE A 446 2.40 -15.15 9.25
CA PHE A 446 3.05 -15.03 10.55
C PHE A 446 3.06 -13.56 10.96
N LEU A 447 2.12 -13.17 11.82
CA LEU A 447 1.90 -11.78 12.19
C LEU A 447 2.22 -11.55 13.67
N GLY A 448 2.89 -10.44 13.96
CA GLY A 448 3.30 -10.08 15.31
C GLY A 448 2.72 -8.75 15.75
N PHE A 449 2.01 -8.75 16.87
CA PHE A 449 1.43 -7.57 17.50
C PHE A 449 1.89 -7.47 18.95
N ARG A 450 1.51 -6.41 19.65
CA ARG A 450 1.78 -6.29 21.08
C ARG A 450 0.63 -6.84 21.89
N GLN A 451 -0.59 -6.36 21.62
CA GLN A 451 -1.78 -6.73 22.37
C GLN A 451 -2.97 -6.90 21.45
N LYS A 452 -3.70 -7.99 21.63
CA LYS A 452 -4.88 -8.34 20.81
C LYS A 452 -5.96 -7.28 20.83
N SER A 453 -6.15 -6.58 21.95
CA SER A 453 -7.17 -5.53 22.13
C SER A 453 -6.75 -4.15 21.63
N GLN A 454 -5.47 -3.96 21.29
CA GLN A 454 -4.92 -2.62 20.99
C GLN A 454 -4.42 -2.47 19.56
N ASP A 455 -3.63 -3.42 19.06
CA ASP A 455 -2.94 -3.29 17.78
C ASP A 455 -3.07 -4.49 16.84
N PHE A 456 -4.09 -5.32 17.03
CA PHE A 456 -4.47 -6.35 16.06
C PHE A 456 -5.33 -5.75 14.93
N TYR A 457 -4.67 -5.07 14.00
CA TYR A 457 -5.33 -4.44 12.85
C TYR A 457 -6.00 -5.48 11.93
N PHE A 458 -7.11 -5.09 11.30
CA PHE A 458 -7.85 -5.90 10.31
C PHE A 458 -8.36 -7.25 10.84
N LYS A 459 -8.54 -7.40 12.17
CA LYS A 459 -8.96 -8.66 12.82
C LYS A 459 -10.17 -9.32 12.15
N ASP A 460 -11.23 -8.55 11.90
CA ASP A 460 -12.47 -9.07 11.32
C ASP A 460 -12.28 -9.43 9.84
N GLU A 461 -11.54 -8.61 9.09
CA GLU A 461 -11.17 -8.88 7.71
C GLU A 461 -10.34 -10.18 7.58
N MET A 462 -9.42 -10.46 8.51
CA MET A 462 -8.60 -11.67 8.51
C MET A 462 -9.42 -12.97 8.55
N LYS A 463 -10.61 -12.96 9.17
CA LYS A 463 -11.50 -14.14 9.22
C LYS A 463 -11.88 -14.60 7.80
N SER A 464 -12.02 -13.65 6.88
CA SER A 464 -12.35 -13.88 5.48
C SER A 464 -11.27 -14.63 4.70
N TYR A 465 -10.06 -14.76 5.25
CA TYR A 465 -8.91 -15.34 4.53
C TYR A 465 -8.59 -16.77 4.95
N LEU A 466 -9.24 -17.30 5.98
CA LEU A 466 -8.97 -18.63 6.56
C LEU A 466 -9.18 -19.80 5.59
N TYR A 467 -10.02 -19.63 4.56
CA TYR A 467 -10.30 -20.68 3.59
C TYR A 467 -9.12 -20.96 2.64
N PHE A 468 -8.22 -19.99 2.44
CA PHE A 468 -7.03 -20.14 1.58
C PHE A 468 -5.71 -19.85 2.30
N SER A 469 -5.75 -19.55 3.61
CA SER A 469 -4.56 -19.22 4.39
C SER A 469 -4.56 -19.82 5.79
N TYR A 470 -3.36 -20.10 6.29
CA TYR A 470 -3.07 -20.43 7.69
C TYR A 470 -2.50 -19.20 8.38
N ILE A 471 -3.10 -18.77 9.49
CA ILE A 471 -2.74 -17.52 10.16
C ILE A 471 -2.25 -17.81 11.59
N PHE A 472 -0.99 -17.47 11.83
CA PHE A 472 -0.30 -17.58 13.11
C PHE A 472 0.00 -16.18 13.66
N LEU A 473 -0.44 -15.93 14.89
CA LEU A 473 -0.33 -14.63 15.54
C LEU A 473 0.57 -14.74 16.79
N ALA A 474 1.48 -13.79 16.95
CA ALA A 474 2.25 -13.57 18.17
C ALA A 474 1.82 -12.27 18.84
N PHE A 475 1.47 -12.32 20.13
CA PHE A 475 1.19 -11.14 20.95
C PHE A 475 2.27 -11.00 22.03
N SER A 476 3.17 -10.04 21.82
CA SER A 476 4.39 -9.90 22.62
C SER A 476 4.18 -9.31 24.02
N GLN A 477 3.00 -8.77 24.32
CA GLN A 477 2.66 -8.14 25.60
C GLN A 477 1.37 -8.68 26.24
N ASP A 478 0.64 -9.60 25.60
CA ASP A 478 -0.51 -10.25 26.22
C ASP A 478 -0.05 -11.24 27.31
N VAL A 479 -0.89 -11.41 28.34
CA VAL A 479 -0.57 -12.26 29.50
C VAL A 479 -0.90 -13.72 29.23
N GLU A 480 -2.08 -13.99 28.68
CA GLU A 480 -2.63 -15.34 28.49
C GLU A 480 -2.49 -15.79 27.02
N ASP A 481 -3.04 -15.02 26.08
CA ASP A 481 -3.09 -15.36 24.65
C ASP A 481 -1.85 -14.89 23.88
N LYS A 482 -0.64 -15.34 24.24
CA LYS A 482 0.60 -14.89 23.57
C LYS A 482 0.79 -15.46 22.16
N PHE A 483 0.22 -16.63 21.89
CA PHE A 483 0.24 -17.28 20.57
C PHE A 483 -1.16 -17.71 20.20
N VAL A 484 -1.58 -17.39 18.97
CA VAL A 484 -2.89 -17.75 18.44
C VAL A 484 -2.74 -18.35 17.06
N TYR A 485 -3.25 -19.57 16.88
CA TYR A 485 -3.52 -20.13 15.56
C TYR A 485 -4.95 -19.78 15.17
N TYR A 486 -5.11 -18.78 14.30
CA TYR A 486 -6.40 -18.13 14.05
C TYR A 486 -7.42 -19.07 13.40
N ASN A 487 -6.97 -20.03 12.59
CA ASN A 487 -7.81 -21.02 11.94
C ASN A 487 -8.59 -21.91 12.94
N LYS A 488 -8.10 -22.06 14.17
CA LYS A 488 -8.78 -22.84 15.22
C LYS A 488 -9.91 -22.07 15.91
N LEU A 489 -9.92 -20.73 15.85
CA LEU A 489 -10.86 -19.90 16.61
C LEU A 489 -12.26 -19.75 15.98
N ASN A 490 -12.49 -20.27 14.77
CA ASN A 490 -13.57 -19.79 13.90
C ASN A 490 -14.58 -20.86 13.46
N CYS A 491 -15.10 -21.66 14.41
CA CYS A 491 -16.19 -22.62 14.15
C CYS A 491 -17.50 -22.33 14.90
N ASN A 492 -17.52 -21.42 15.89
CA ASN A 492 -18.73 -21.07 16.66
C ASN A 492 -19.44 -19.78 16.21
N ASP A 493 -18.88 -19.03 15.26
CA ASP A 493 -19.63 -17.97 14.56
C ASP A 493 -20.48 -18.66 13.48
N SER A 494 -21.76 -18.87 13.75
CA SER A 494 -22.77 -19.39 12.81
C SER A 494 -23.05 -18.46 11.62
N SER A 495 -22.06 -17.66 11.20
CA SER A 495 -22.05 -16.90 9.97
C SER A 495 -21.20 -17.61 8.91
N ARG A 496 -21.48 -18.90 8.64
CA ARG A 496 -21.35 -19.44 7.27
C ARG A 496 -22.48 -18.87 6.38
N LYS A 497 -22.59 -17.54 6.36
CA LYS A 497 -23.25 -16.77 5.31
C LYS A 497 -22.13 -16.06 4.57
N TRP A 498 -21.52 -16.75 3.63
CA TRP A 498 -20.78 -16.06 2.58
C TRP A 498 -21.71 -15.88 1.40
N VAL A 499 -21.74 -14.63 0.92
CA VAL A 499 -22.59 -14.04 -0.11
C VAL A 499 -23.97 -13.58 0.38
N GLU A 500 -24.01 -12.40 1.02
CA GLU A 500 -24.93 -11.30 0.64
C GLU A 500 -24.75 -10.02 1.48
N ASP A 501 -24.29 -10.10 2.74
CA ASP A 501 -24.38 -8.92 3.64
C ASP A 501 -23.14 -8.00 3.66
N ASN A 502 -21.96 -8.46 3.21
CA ASN A 502 -20.73 -7.64 3.19
C ASN A 502 -20.42 -6.96 1.83
N ILE A 503 -21.40 -6.94 0.93
CA ILE A 503 -21.41 -6.01 -0.22
C ILE A 503 -22.52 -4.95 -0.06
N ILE A 504 -23.39 -5.05 0.96
CA ILE A 504 -24.49 -4.11 1.18
C ILE A 504 -24.72 -3.91 2.69
N SER A 505 -23.93 -3.04 3.34
CA SER A 505 -24.38 -2.34 4.55
C SER A 505 -23.50 -1.12 4.82
N ASN A 506 -23.64 -0.09 3.96
CA ASN A 506 -23.42 1.30 4.35
C ASN A 506 -24.67 2.08 3.92
N ASN A 507 -25.79 1.81 4.60
CA ASN A 507 -26.91 2.73 4.58
C ASN A 507 -26.69 3.74 5.70
N ASN A 508 -26.41 4.98 5.28
CA ASN A 508 -26.57 6.16 6.09
C ASN A 508 -28.05 6.25 6.50
N ASN A 509 -28.36 5.90 7.75
CA ASN A 509 -29.56 6.45 8.37
C ASN A 509 -29.19 7.83 8.91
N VAL A 510 -29.58 8.84 8.12
CA VAL A 510 -29.88 10.18 8.62
C VAL A 510 -31.03 10.00 9.60
N ASN A 511 -30.76 10.21 10.88
CA ASN A 511 -31.81 10.41 11.87
C ASN A 511 -32.39 11.81 11.65
N ASP A 512 -33.45 11.88 10.83
CA ASP A 512 -34.41 12.97 10.95
C ASP A 512 -35.27 12.70 12.19
N ASN A 513 -35.02 13.50 13.22
CA ASN A 513 -35.91 13.63 14.36
C ASN A 513 -37.24 14.21 13.88
N ASN A 514 -38.32 13.43 13.99
CA ASN A 514 -39.65 13.97 14.18
C ASN A 514 -40.29 13.24 15.35
N ASP A 515 -40.11 13.85 16.52
CA ASP A 515 -40.93 13.60 17.69
C ASP A 515 -42.39 13.92 17.34
N ASN A 516 -43.25 12.91 17.45
CA ASN A 516 -44.64 13.12 17.78
C ASN A 516 -45.00 12.17 18.91
N ASN A 517 -44.94 12.75 20.11
CA ASN A 517 -45.63 12.25 21.30
C ASN A 517 -47.09 11.98 20.97
N ASN A 518 -47.60 10.82 21.40
CA ASN A 518 -48.84 10.83 22.16
C ASN A 518 -48.92 9.63 23.10
N ASN A 519 -49.14 9.99 24.36
CA ASN A 519 -49.48 9.15 25.49
C ASN A 519 -50.75 8.34 25.21
N ASN A 520 -50.84 7.14 25.78
CA ASN A 520 -51.84 6.79 26.79
C ASN A 520 -51.65 5.33 27.24
N VAL A 521 -51.28 5.11 28.51
CA VAL A 521 -52.16 4.76 29.65
C VAL A 521 -52.26 3.25 29.83
N ASN A 522 -51.75 2.82 30.99
CA ASN A 522 -52.20 1.77 31.91
C ASN A 522 -53.08 0.63 31.35
N ASP A 523 -52.74 -0.62 31.63
CA ASP A 523 -53.12 -1.26 32.90
C ASP A 523 -52.60 -2.70 33.02
N ASN A 524 -52.06 -2.97 34.21
CA ASN A 524 -52.20 -4.16 35.07
C ASN A 524 -52.35 -5.58 34.50
N ASN A 525 -51.45 -6.43 35.01
CA ASN A 525 -51.65 -7.77 35.61
C ASN A 525 -52.52 -8.80 34.90
N VAL A 526 -51.98 -10.02 34.74
CA VAL A 526 -52.37 -11.20 35.55
C VAL A 526 -51.64 -12.44 35.00
N ASN A 527 -51.01 -13.18 35.91
CA ASN A 527 -50.56 -14.57 35.74
C ASN A 527 -51.76 -15.45 35.35
N ASP A 528 -51.59 -16.42 34.46
CA ASP A 528 -51.71 -17.81 34.93
C ASP A 528 -51.31 -18.87 33.92
N ASN A 529 -50.96 -19.99 34.53
CA ASN A 529 -50.42 -21.19 33.96
C ASN A 529 -51.43 -21.99 33.12
N ASN A 530 -50.84 -22.96 32.41
CA ASN A 530 -51.29 -24.34 32.26
C ASN A 530 -52.04 -24.78 30.98
N VAL A 531 -51.29 -25.60 30.21
CA VAL A 531 -51.56 -27.03 29.98
C VAL A 531 -52.53 -27.42 28.84
N ASN A 532 -51.89 -28.11 27.89
CA ASN A 532 -52.31 -29.31 27.17
C ASN A 532 -53.04 -29.26 25.83
N ARG A 533 -52.38 -30.01 24.92
CA ARG A 533 -52.87 -31.09 24.05
C ARG A 533 -53.37 -30.71 22.65
N ASN A 534 -52.50 -31.09 21.71
CA ASN A 534 -52.74 -32.05 20.64
C ASN A 534 -53.98 -31.84 19.76
N ASN A 535 -53.74 -31.62 18.47
CA ASN A 535 -54.15 -32.62 17.49
C ASN A 535 -53.32 -32.56 16.20
N HIS A 536 -52.84 -33.75 15.83
CA HIS A 536 -52.22 -34.13 14.57
C HIS A 536 -53.21 -34.02 13.40
N SER A 537 -52.71 -33.59 12.24
CA SER A 537 -53.04 -34.23 10.96
C SER A 537 -51.74 -34.58 10.25
N ASN A 538 -51.56 -35.88 10.12
CA ASN A 538 -50.37 -36.63 9.74
C ASN A 538 -50.37 -37.00 8.25
N ASN A 539 -49.16 -37.31 7.74
CA ASN A 539 -48.82 -38.32 6.72
C ASN A 539 -48.91 -37.92 5.23
N HIS A 540 -48.00 -38.33 4.35
CA HIS A 540 -46.62 -38.85 4.39
C HIS A 540 -46.24 -39.16 2.92
N CYS A 541 -44.94 -39.07 2.60
CA CYS A 541 -44.15 -39.89 1.65
C CYS A 541 -43.21 -38.99 0.83
N ASN A 542 -41.94 -38.87 1.23
CA ASN A 542 -40.82 -39.79 0.95
C ASN A 542 -40.24 -39.63 -0.46
N ASN A 543 -39.04 -39.05 -0.57
CA ASN A 543 -37.83 -39.80 -0.94
C ASN A 543 -36.59 -38.90 -1.07
N ASN A 544 -35.57 -39.27 -0.27
CA ASN A 544 -34.16 -39.43 -0.59
C ASN A 544 -33.23 -38.22 -0.86
N ASP A 545 -32.36 -38.03 0.14
CA ASP A 545 -30.89 -37.99 0.03
C ASP A 545 -30.22 -36.89 -0.79
N CYS A 546 -29.76 -35.86 -0.07
CA CYS A 546 -28.36 -35.45 -0.15
C CYS A 546 -27.93 -34.76 1.15
N SER A 547 -27.64 -35.56 2.16
CA SER A 547 -26.97 -35.14 3.38
C SER A 547 -25.51 -34.78 3.08
N TYR A 548 -25.18 -33.48 3.04
CA TYR A 548 -23.83 -33.02 3.38
C TYR A 548 -23.90 -32.32 4.74
N ASN A 549 -24.11 -33.12 5.78
CA ASN A 549 -23.72 -32.78 7.13
C ASN A 549 -22.19 -32.80 7.20
N ILE A 550 -21.54 -31.66 6.99
CA ILE A 550 -20.18 -31.46 7.49
C ILE A 550 -20.32 -30.79 8.87
N TYR A 551 -20.55 -31.63 9.87
CA TYR A 551 -20.13 -31.34 11.23
C TYR A 551 -18.60 -31.25 11.22
N ASN A 552 -18.04 -30.03 11.24
CA ASN A 552 -16.64 -29.87 11.63
C ASN A 552 -16.62 -29.31 13.04
N GLU A 553 -16.55 -30.25 13.99
CA GLU A 553 -16.10 -29.99 15.35
C GLU A 553 -14.65 -29.46 15.35
N ASN A 554 -14.32 -28.71 16.40
CA ASN A 554 -13.13 -27.91 16.60
C ASN A 554 -11.81 -28.71 16.60
N HIS A 555 -11.24 -29.05 15.45
CA HIS A 555 -9.96 -29.75 15.39
C HIS A 555 -8.93 -29.09 14.46
N PHE A 556 -7.70 -29.01 14.96
CA PHE A 556 -6.51 -28.92 14.13
C PHE A 556 -6.43 -30.25 13.37
N GLU A 557 -6.86 -30.21 12.10
CA GLU A 557 -7.20 -31.40 11.32
C GLU A 557 -5.94 -32.26 11.08
N GLU A 558 -6.12 -33.57 10.87
CA GLU A 558 -5.01 -34.52 10.67
C GLU A 558 -4.08 -34.10 9.51
N HIS A 559 -4.65 -33.51 8.45
CA HIS A 559 -3.85 -32.99 7.34
C HIS A 559 -2.99 -31.80 7.76
N GLU A 560 -3.43 -30.95 8.70
CA GLU A 560 -2.63 -29.84 9.25
C GLU A 560 -1.47 -30.39 10.08
N GLN A 561 -1.70 -31.42 10.91
CA GLN A 561 -0.65 -32.09 11.68
C GLN A 561 0.43 -32.66 10.77
N ASN A 562 0.02 -33.32 9.70
CA ASN A 562 0.93 -33.86 8.70
C ASN A 562 1.68 -32.76 7.94
N TYR A 563 1.01 -31.67 7.57
CA TYR A 563 1.62 -30.54 6.87
C TYR A 563 2.65 -29.80 7.71
N PHE A 564 2.32 -29.51 8.98
CA PHE A 564 3.20 -28.80 9.90
C PHE A 564 4.23 -29.71 10.59
N LYS A 565 4.08 -31.04 10.46
CA LYS A 565 4.90 -32.05 11.14
C LYS A 565 4.94 -31.81 12.66
N MET A 566 3.84 -31.31 13.21
CA MET A 566 3.69 -30.89 14.60
C MET A 566 2.21 -30.78 14.97
N SER A 567 1.83 -31.30 16.14
CA SER A 567 0.47 -31.13 16.67
C SER A 567 0.28 -29.75 17.30
N TYR A 568 -0.96 -29.28 17.40
CA TYR A 568 -1.27 -28.01 18.06
C TYR A 568 -0.81 -27.97 19.52
N GLU A 569 -0.93 -29.07 20.26
CA GLU A 569 -0.45 -29.17 21.65
C GLU A 569 1.08 -29.01 21.73
N GLN A 570 1.81 -29.62 20.79
CA GLN A 570 3.26 -29.44 20.69
C GLN A 570 3.62 -27.98 20.39
N MET A 571 2.86 -27.29 19.54
CA MET A 571 3.06 -25.85 19.27
C MET A 571 2.93 -25.03 20.56
N ILE A 572 1.83 -25.24 21.30
CA ILE A 572 1.57 -24.54 22.56
C ILE A 572 2.66 -24.82 23.58
N ASN A 573 2.99 -26.10 23.81
CA ASN A 573 4.01 -26.51 24.78
C ASN A 573 5.40 -25.94 24.45
N THR A 574 5.74 -25.82 23.17
CA THR A 574 7.02 -25.23 22.71
C THR A 574 7.12 -23.76 23.08
N LEU A 575 6.02 -23.01 22.96
CA LEU A 575 6.00 -21.57 23.14
C LEU A 575 5.62 -21.12 24.56
N GLN A 576 4.89 -21.93 25.33
CA GLN A 576 4.37 -21.61 26.65
C GLN A 576 5.47 -21.22 27.65
N LYS A 577 6.68 -21.78 27.49
CA LYS A 577 7.84 -21.49 28.35
C LYS A 577 8.41 -20.07 28.15
N LYS A 578 8.02 -19.37 27.08
CA LYS A 578 8.57 -18.04 26.76
C LYS A 578 7.81 -16.93 27.49
N LYS A 579 8.58 -16.00 28.08
CA LYS A 579 8.02 -14.79 28.70
C LYS A 579 7.27 -13.93 27.69
N LYS A 580 7.82 -13.78 26.48
CA LYS A 580 7.24 -13.08 25.34
C LYS A 580 7.36 -13.95 24.10
N ILE A 581 6.37 -13.88 23.23
CA ILE A 581 6.38 -14.57 21.93
C ILE A 581 6.48 -13.51 20.83
N TYR A 582 7.41 -13.73 19.91
CA TYR A 582 7.57 -12.98 18.68
C TYR A 582 7.36 -13.87 17.46
N VAL A 583 7.19 -13.25 16.31
CA VAL A 583 7.03 -13.96 15.02
C VAL A 583 8.19 -14.92 14.74
N THR A 584 9.43 -14.52 15.08
CA THR A 584 10.62 -15.37 14.93
C THR A 584 10.53 -16.65 15.77
N ASP A 585 9.86 -16.61 16.93
CA ASP A 585 9.67 -17.81 17.76
C ASP A 585 8.73 -18.81 17.09
N ILE A 586 7.66 -18.32 16.44
CA ILE A 586 6.73 -19.15 15.67
C ILE A 586 7.43 -19.75 14.44
N ILE A 587 8.26 -18.96 13.75
CA ILE A 587 9.03 -19.41 12.60
C ILE A 587 10.01 -20.52 13.00
N LEU A 588 10.69 -20.38 14.14
CA LEU A 588 11.58 -21.41 14.68
C LEU A 588 10.83 -22.66 15.13
N MET A 589 9.65 -22.48 15.75
CA MET A 589 8.77 -23.61 16.11
C MET A 589 8.38 -24.41 14.86
N LEU A 590 8.08 -23.74 13.75
CA LEU A 590 7.72 -24.34 12.45
C LEU A 590 8.89 -24.47 11.47
N GLN A 591 10.13 -24.53 11.97
CA GLN A 591 11.34 -24.53 11.12
C GLN A 591 11.35 -25.61 10.04
N ASN A 592 10.69 -26.76 10.27
CA ASN A 592 10.59 -27.83 9.28
C ASN A 592 9.79 -27.37 8.06
N THR A 593 8.59 -26.82 8.28
CA THR A 593 7.73 -26.28 7.22
C THR A 593 8.39 -25.08 6.55
N ILE A 594 9.06 -24.21 7.31
CA ILE A 594 9.79 -23.06 6.76
C ILE A 594 10.95 -23.51 5.86
N TYR A 595 11.70 -24.53 6.27
CA TYR A 595 12.76 -25.11 5.45
C TYR A 595 12.23 -25.65 4.11
N ASP A 596 11.14 -26.41 4.15
CA ASP A 596 10.51 -26.96 2.94
C ASP A 596 10.06 -25.81 2.01
N LEU A 597 9.38 -24.80 2.55
CA LEU A 597 8.93 -23.62 1.82
C LEU A 597 10.08 -22.80 1.21
N LEU A 598 11.21 -22.66 1.91
CA LEU A 598 12.41 -21.98 1.40
C LEU A 598 12.98 -22.69 0.16
N LYS A 599 12.95 -24.03 0.13
CA LYS A 599 13.48 -24.85 -0.97
C LYS A 599 12.53 -24.93 -2.17
N GLU A 600 11.24 -24.77 -1.95
CA GLU A 600 10.25 -24.81 -3.02
C GLU A 600 10.44 -23.67 -4.04
N LYS A 601 10.24 -24.00 -5.32
CA LYS A 601 10.32 -23.02 -6.42
C LYS A 601 9.10 -22.10 -6.46
N ASN A 602 7.92 -22.63 -6.14
CA ASN A 602 6.65 -21.92 -6.23
C ASN A 602 6.25 -21.27 -4.89
N THR A 603 7.24 -20.77 -4.15
CA THR A 603 7.04 -20.07 -2.88
C THR A 603 7.58 -18.66 -2.97
N ILE A 604 6.76 -17.69 -2.56
CA ILE A 604 7.14 -16.29 -2.44
C ILE A 604 7.05 -15.90 -0.97
N ILE A 605 8.13 -15.34 -0.43
CA ILE A 605 8.22 -14.92 0.97
C ILE A 605 8.18 -13.40 1.03
N LEU A 606 7.20 -12.85 1.73
CA LEU A 606 7.01 -11.43 1.90
C LEU A 606 7.29 -11.05 3.35
N ILE A 607 8.23 -10.15 3.57
CA ILE A 607 8.67 -9.73 4.90
C ILE A 607 8.42 -8.24 5.04
N ALA A 608 7.67 -7.83 6.08
CA ALA A 608 7.43 -6.42 6.37
C ALA A 608 7.60 -6.09 7.86
N GLY A 609 8.38 -5.07 8.18
CA GLY A 609 8.62 -4.69 9.57
C GLY A 609 9.10 -3.26 9.77
N LYS A 610 9.05 -2.82 11.03
CA LYS A 610 9.38 -1.45 11.46
C LYS A 610 10.87 -1.08 11.31
N SER A 611 11.77 -2.04 11.06
CA SER A 611 13.20 -1.74 11.09
C SER A 611 14.05 -2.70 10.26
N ARG A 612 15.16 -2.20 9.72
CA ARG A 612 16.19 -3.02 9.04
C ARG A 612 16.63 -4.23 9.87
N PRO A 613 16.89 -4.09 11.19
CA PRO A 613 17.31 -5.22 12.02
C PRO A 613 16.29 -6.36 12.06
N PHE A 614 14.98 -6.07 11.99
CA PHE A 614 13.95 -7.12 11.95
C PHE A 614 14.15 -8.03 10.73
N SER A 615 14.20 -7.43 9.54
CA SER A 615 14.40 -8.16 8.29
C SER A 615 15.75 -8.89 8.26
N GLN A 616 16.83 -8.24 8.72
CA GLN A 616 18.15 -8.85 8.79
C GLN A 616 18.21 -10.07 9.73
N ASN A 617 17.60 -9.97 10.91
CA ASN A 617 17.52 -11.08 11.86
C ASN A 617 16.72 -12.25 11.29
N LEU A 618 15.66 -11.97 10.54
CA LEU A 618 14.86 -13.01 9.91
C LEU A 618 15.62 -13.72 8.79
N ILE A 619 16.36 -12.97 7.96
CA ILE A 619 17.26 -13.56 6.95
C ILE A 619 18.33 -14.45 7.60
N LYS A 620 18.92 -14.00 8.71
CA LYS A 620 19.84 -14.84 9.50
C LYS A 620 19.15 -16.09 10.02
N THR A 621 17.92 -15.96 10.54
CA THR A 621 17.12 -17.10 11.02
C THR A 621 16.90 -18.13 9.92
N PHE A 622 16.61 -17.70 8.68
CA PHE A 622 16.50 -18.61 7.54
C PHE A 622 17.82 -19.31 7.22
N ALA A 623 18.95 -18.61 7.27
CA ALA A 623 20.26 -19.20 7.08
C ALA A 623 20.55 -20.28 8.14
N ASP A 624 20.26 -19.97 9.41
CA ASP A 624 20.44 -20.90 10.53
C ASP A 624 19.55 -22.15 10.39
N ILE A 625 18.27 -21.99 9.97
CA ILE A 625 17.36 -23.11 9.68
C ILE A 625 17.95 -24.01 8.58
N ILE A 626 18.43 -23.43 7.48
CA ILE A 626 19.04 -24.19 6.39
C ILE A 626 20.31 -24.91 6.89
N LYS A 627 21.16 -24.22 7.66
CA LYS A 627 22.41 -24.81 8.19
C LYS A 627 22.14 -26.01 9.10
N ASN A 628 21.11 -25.93 9.94
CA ASN A 628 20.71 -27.03 10.82
C ASN A 628 20.18 -28.24 10.05
N LYS A 629 19.54 -28.02 8.88
CA LYS A 629 18.98 -29.07 8.03
C LYS A 629 19.98 -29.64 7.01
N GLU A 630 20.96 -28.85 6.60
CA GLU A 630 22.01 -29.21 5.65
C GLU A 630 23.40 -28.95 6.29
N PRO A 631 23.81 -29.77 7.28
CA PRO A 631 25.02 -29.50 8.07
C PRO A 631 26.31 -29.44 7.24
N ASN A 632 26.33 -30.12 6.09
CA ASN A 632 27.47 -30.16 5.17
C ASN A 632 27.63 -28.88 4.34
N LYS A 633 26.61 -28.03 4.19
CA LYS A 633 26.74 -26.77 3.44
C LYS A 633 27.44 -25.72 4.27
N ASN A 634 28.39 -25.02 3.67
CA ASN A 634 29.03 -23.88 4.33
C ASN A 634 28.08 -22.66 4.35
N MET A 635 28.39 -21.68 5.20
CA MET A 635 27.54 -20.50 5.38
C MET A 635 27.54 -19.58 4.14
N GLU A 636 28.61 -19.59 3.34
CA GLU A 636 28.71 -18.78 2.12
C GLU A 636 27.72 -19.26 1.05
N GLU A 637 27.63 -20.57 0.82
CA GLU A 637 26.65 -21.19 -0.09
C GLU A 637 25.21 -20.89 0.33
N ILE A 638 24.93 -20.95 1.64
CA ILE A 638 23.60 -20.65 2.18
C ILE A 638 23.24 -19.17 1.97
N ASN A 639 24.18 -18.28 2.27
CA ASN A 639 23.99 -16.83 2.05
C ASN A 639 23.81 -16.51 0.57
N LEU A 640 24.55 -17.16 -0.32
CA LEU A 640 24.40 -17.00 -1.77
C LEU A 640 23.02 -17.50 -2.24
N PHE A 641 22.54 -18.63 -1.71
CA PHE A 641 21.20 -19.14 -2.00
C PHE A 641 20.10 -18.15 -1.61
N ILE A 642 20.17 -17.60 -0.38
CA ILE A 642 19.20 -16.62 0.09
C ILE A 642 19.30 -15.32 -0.73
N LYS A 643 20.53 -14.86 -1.01
CA LYS A 643 20.75 -13.67 -1.85
C LYS A 643 20.11 -13.85 -3.22
N LYS A 644 20.27 -15.02 -3.86
CA LYS A 644 19.63 -15.32 -5.15
C LYS A 644 18.11 -15.25 -5.07
N LYS A 645 17.51 -15.77 -4.00
CA LYS A 645 16.06 -15.66 -3.73
C LYS A 645 15.60 -14.21 -3.52
N ILE A 646 16.45 -13.33 -3.00
CA ILE A 646 16.16 -11.89 -2.89
C ILE A 646 16.29 -11.21 -4.26
N ASP A 647 17.37 -11.52 -4.99
CA ASP A 647 17.67 -10.94 -6.31
C ASP A 647 16.62 -11.32 -7.37
N ASP A 648 16.01 -12.52 -7.26
CA ASP A 648 14.92 -12.97 -8.13
C ASP A 648 13.51 -12.63 -7.62
N PHE A 649 13.42 -11.84 -6.54
CA PHE A 649 12.18 -11.43 -5.87
C PHE A 649 11.33 -12.58 -5.32
N SER A 650 11.87 -13.78 -5.12
CA SER A 650 11.21 -14.86 -4.35
C SER A 650 11.15 -14.55 -2.86
N ILE A 651 12.05 -13.71 -2.35
CA ILE A 651 12.02 -13.13 -1.01
C ILE A 651 11.99 -11.61 -1.18
N ILE A 652 10.90 -10.96 -0.75
CA ILE A 652 10.71 -9.50 -0.87
C ILE A 652 10.69 -8.89 0.53
N LEU A 653 11.46 -7.81 0.71
CA LEU A 653 11.61 -7.11 1.97
C LEU A 653 11.02 -5.69 1.87
N GLU A 654 9.93 -5.43 2.57
CA GLU A 654 9.30 -4.11 2.70
C GLU A 654 9.64 -3.53 4.09
N SER A 655 10.68 -2.71 4.18
CA SER A 655 11.12 -2.12 5.46
C SER A 655 10.59 -0.70 5.61
N TRP A 656 9.91 -0.45 6.73
CA TRP A 656 9.39 0.87 7.08
C TRP A 656 10.48 1.65 7.83
N TYR A 657 10.83 2.86 7.38
CA TYR A 657 11.83 3.74 7.99
C TYR A 657 11.24 5.08 8.42
#